data_AF-K0T1E3-F1
#
_entry.id   AF-K0T1E3-F1
#
_cell.length_a   1.000
_cell.length_b   1.000
_cell.length_c   1.000
_cell.angle_alpha   90.00
_cell.angle_beta   90.00
_cell.angle_gamma   90.00
#
_symmetry.space_group_name_H-M   'P 1'
#
loop_
_entity.id
_entity.type
_entity.pdbx_description
1 polymer ?
#
loop_
_entity_poly.entity_id
_entity_poly.type
_entity_poly.pdbx_seq_one_letter_code
_entity_poly.pdbx_strand_id
1 'polypeptide(L)'
;MKHYLRKWLKSPGMEDDDFDIRNVLDWDYYIERLNNTIRKIITIPAALQKVPNPVPRVPHPDWLQTTVRRMNDKRKQKSIKSMFGVKKPVLGDAEVSSPSLVDMEDFGGRSAAAAGPGRPVVHSRRRRALPRLSPDVASATDSAEAGTAASPALAGGAAVTPEKEVRVRLSNETVPEWLTQKKALWRKQRKDRRAKRAAESSQIAKGDSSDPKKQKTKSGLGSMEGYVRNAAEALKTSEWHVLEVRDLSSDGTSSDGTLQVWAMVGNGSLQRIRIKLPRIVYVDSRVELKQGLVGQLLVKRVERHLPHNRSCGMLYEVSMPERLFQTGDWIGQLKPSDPSVEPSSLDGLGRLLDSVYETGTPLLLKATMHLGSVCRPGSDRGGKSSREYELMELSPVARPKEGGEYLHPKLSYRRIFLYENVNARKKTGLVGVFVMEGGSGDRSSSSEDDLSRPQSSSDGSFQLSATCHFWVVKPGGKRVQRSITARQCEGLFGRLLAQLRDINGGGDEGESSNDYACLSPESNFSVPNLSYVPDEAGAFAGANDVLNKYLQSNNGPTLLMSNTARPDLRKLVPTCNSFPMVPLAFPPGPAHDPSVSSLPALNWEPTAVQLCLEAYIHAGAVSFPRRVSCARFSRVPLGNLGRDENASMFDVLYARNLARSRAALWASDAPGRPDLGSSALAIGAGAAGADSACEADGGNEIWSDDCDR
;
A
#
# COMPACT_ATOMS: atom_id res chain seq x y z
N MET A 1 22.61 -6.51 -7.90
CA MET A 1 23.06 -6.82 -9.28
C MET A 1 24.49 -7.36 -9.30
N LYS A 2 25.43 -6.76 -8.53
CA LYS A 2 26.84 -7.16 -8.36
C LYS A 2 27.09 -8.68 -8.21
N HIS A 3 26.33 -9.39 -7.36
CA HIS A 3 26.44 -10.85 -7.20
C HIS A 3 26.24 -11.65 -8.49
N TYR A 4 25.27 -11.28 -9.34
CA TYR A 4 25.02 -12.00 -10.59
C TYR A 4 26.04 -11.65 -11.67
N LEU A 5 26.51 -10.39 -11.71
CA LEU A 5 27.58 -9.96 -12.61
C LEU A 5 28.88 -10.72 -12.34
N ARG A 6 29.30 -10.85 -11.08
CA ARG A 6 30.45 -11.70 -10.69
C ARG A 6 30.31 -13.14 -11.17
N LYS A 7 29.09 -13.68 -11.10
CA LYS A 7 28.79 -15.05 -11.55
C LYS A 7 28.81 -15.20 -13.08
N TRP A 8 28.33 -14.20 -13.82
CA TRP A 8 28.28 -14.22 -15.29
C TRP A 8 29.66 -13.95 -15.92
N LEU A 9 30.42 -13.01 -15.34
CA LEU A 9 31.77 -12.67 -15.76
C LEU A 9 32.83 -13.67 -15.26
N LYS A 10 32.44 -14.61 -14.38
CA LYS A 10 33.30 -15.60 -13.73
C LYS A 10 34.50 -14.96 -12.99
N SER A 11 34.35 -13.71 -12.56
CA SER A 11 35.35 -12.93 -11.83
C SER A 11 34.86 -12.64 -10.40
N PRO A 12 35.15 -13.53 -9.43
CA PRO A 12 34.66 -13.35 -8.06
C PRO A 12 35.36 -12.22 -7.29
N GLY A 13 36.56 -11.80 -7.71
CA GLY A 13 37.38 -10.75 -7.06
C GLY A 13 37.20 -9.34 -7.62
N MET A 14 36.17 -9.08 -8.44
CA MET A 14 35.95 -7.77 -9.07
C MET A 14 35.51 -6.71 -8.04
N GLU A 15 36.27 -5.60 -7.97
CA GLU A 15 36.07 -4.49 -7.03
C GLU A 15 34.95 -3.55 -7.49
N ASP A 16 34.59 -2.56 -6.66
CA ASP A 16 33.39 -1.75 -6.89
C ASP A 16 33.49 -0.81 -8.11
N ASP A 17 34.70 -0.35 -8.46
CA ASP A 17 34.97 0.50 -9.64
C ASP A 17 35.01 -0.29 -10.96
N ASP A 18 35.32 -1.59 -10.89
CA ASP A 18 35.32 -2.47 -12.06
C ASP A 18 33.90 -2.73 -12.62
N PHE A 19 32.85 -2.45 -11.83
CA PHE A 19 31.46 -2.60 -12.29
C PHE A 19 30.96 -1.47 -13.19
N ASP A 20 31.79 -0.49 -13.55
CA ASP A 20 31.44 0.48 -14.59
C ASP A 20 31.14 -0.25 -15.90
N ILE A 21 30.06 0.15 -16.57
CA ILE A 21 29.57 -0.46 -17.81
C ILE A 21 30.65 -0.47 -18.90
N ARG A 22 31.55 0.54 -18.88
CA ARG A 22 32.65 0.65 -19.83
C ARG A 22 33.65 -0.50 -19.74
N ASN A 23 33.83 -1.06 -18.55
CA ASN A 23 34.78 -2.16 -18.27
C ASN A 23 34.14 -3.54 -18.48
N VAL A 24 32.81 -3.62 -18.47
CA VAL A 24 32.05 -4.87 -18.64
C VAL A 24 31.74 -5.17 -20.12
N LEU A 25 31.69 -4.15 -20.98
CA LEU A 25 31.37 -4.30 -22.39
C LEU A 25 32.58 -4.68 -23.23
N ASP A 26 32.39 -5.63 -24.16
CA ASP A 26 33.36 -6.00 -25.19
C ASP A 26 33.37 -4.96 -26.32
N TRP A 27 34.22 -3.94 -26.18
CA TRP A 27 34.32 -2.87 -27.18
C TRP A 27 34.85 -3.35 -28.52
N ASP A 28 35.73 -4.35 -28.55
CA ASP A 28 36.30 -4.89 -29.78
C ASP A 28 35.22 -5.52 -30.66
N TYR A 29 34.29 -6.27 -30.05
CA TYR A 29 33.12 -6.83 -30.75
C TYR A 29 32.25 -5.74 -31.41
N TYR A 30 31.95 -4.67 -30.69
CA TYR A 30 31.11 -3.58 -31.24
C TYR A 30 31.87 -2.76 -32.30
N ILE A 31 33.16 -2.51 -32.09
CA ILE A 31 34.02 -1.82 -33.06
C ILE A 31 34.14 -2.63 -34.34
N GLU A 32 34.32 -3.95 -34.27
CA GLU A 32 34.40 -4.81 -35.46
C GLU A 32 33.09 -4.80 -36.25
N ARG A 33 31.94 -4.89 -35.56
CA ARG A 33 30.62 -4.85 -36.19
C ARG A 33 30.34 -3.49 -36.86
N LEU A 34 30.73 -2.41 -36.21
CA LEU A 34 30.65 -1.06 -36.77
C LEU A 34 31.57 -0.92 -37.99
N ASN A 35 32.83 -1.35 -37.89
CA ASN A 35 33.80 -1.33 -38.98
C ASN A 35 33.30 -2.10 -40.19
N ASN A 36 32.67 -3.26 -40.00
CA ASN A 36 32.08 -4.03 -41.09
C ASN A 36 30.93 -3.30 -41.79
N THR A 37 30.14 -2.52 -41.03
CA THR A 37 29.05 -1.71 -41.60
C THR A 37 29.61 -0.51 -42.37
N ILE A 38 30.58 0.19 -41.80
CA ILE A 38 31.30 1.31 -42.44
C ILE A 38 31.99 0.84 -43.73
N ARG A 39 32.60 -0.35 -43.73
CA ARG A 39 33.20 -0.94 -44.94
C ARG A 39 32.18 -1.10 -46.06
N LYS A 40 31.02 -1.70 -45.76
CA LYS A 40 29.98 -1.97 -46.76
C LYS A 40 29.34 -0.70 -47.33
N ILE A 41 29.07 0.28 -46.47
CA ILE A 41 28.31 1.48 -46.86
C ILE A 41 29.22 2.57 -47.44
N ILE A 42 30.43 2.72 -46.89
CA ILE A 42 31.28 3.88 -47.18
C ILE A 42 32.56 3.46 -47.91
N THR A 43 33.40 2.63 -47.30
CA THR A 43 34.78 2.46 -47.81
C THR A 43 34.85 1.61 -49.08
N ILE A 44 34.04 0.55 -49.22
CA ILE A 44 34.00 -0.27 -50.43
C ILE A 44 33.44 0.51 -51.63
N PRO A 45 32.29 1.22 -51.54
CA PRO A 45 31.79 2.03 -52.64
C PRO A 45 32.75 3.15 -53.05
N ALA A 46 33.35 3.85 -52.08
CA ALA A 46 34.32 4.91 -52.36
C ALA A 46 35.52 4.41 -53.18
N ALA A 47 36.07 3.24 -52.81
CA ALA A 47 37.18 2.62 -53.53
C ALA A 47 36.81 2.23 -54.98
N LEU A 48 35.61 1.69 -55.20
CA LEU A 48 35.12 1.33 -56.54
C LEU A 48 34.86 2.57 -57.42
N GLN A 49 34.48 3.69 -56.80
CA GLN A 49 34.32 4.99 -57.46
C GLN A 49 35.66 5.75 -57.63
N LYS A 50 36.80 5.15 -57.27
CA LYS A 50 38.14 5.74 -57.30
C LYS A 50 38.32 6.96 -56.38
N VAL A 51 37.53 7.05 -55.32
CA VAL A 51 37.68 8.06 -54.26
C VAL A 51 38.61 7.49 -53.18
N PRO A 52 39.58 8.26 -52.65
CA PRO A 52 40.43 7.82 -51.55
C PRO A 52 39.60 7.53 -50.30
N ASN A 53 40.08 6.63 -49.43
CA ASN A 53 39.34 6.20 -48.25
C ASN A 53 38.96 7.39 -47.35
N PRO A 54 37.66 7.72 -47.19
CA PRO A 54 37.23 8.85 -46.37
C PRO A 54 37.34 8.58 -44.86
N VAL A 55 37.54 7.32 -44.44
CA VAL A 55 37.69 6.94 -43.02
C VAL A 55 39.00 6.16 -42.83
N PRO A 56 40.15 6.84 -42.62
CA PRO A 56 41.46 6.19 -42.49
C PRO A 56 41.56 5.20 -41.32
N ARG A 57 40.75 5.39 -40.26
CA ARG A 57 40.67 4.50 -39.09
C ARG A 57 40.15 3.10 -39.44
N VAL A 58 39.44 2.95 -40.56
CA VAL A 58 38.89 1.68 -41.03
C VAL A 58 39.55 1.33 -42.36
N PRO A 59 40.61 0.50 -42.36
CA PRO A 59 41.28 0.12 -43.60
C PRO A 59 40.38 -0.74 -44.49
N HIS A 60 40.61 -0.64 -45.80
CA HIS A 60 39.96 -1.50 -46.79
C HIS A 60 40.38 -2.97 -46.57
N PRO A 61 39.48 -3.94 -46.84
CA PRO A 61 39.85 -5.35 -46.88
C PRO A 61 40.97 -5.63 -47.90
N ASP A 62 41.83 -6.61 -47.63
CA ASP A 62 43.02 -6.91 -48.44
C ASP A 62 42.71 -7.25 -49.91
N TRP A 63 41.60 -7.95 -50.15
CA TRP A 63 41.13 -8.25 -51.51
C TRP A 63 40.77 -6.98 -52.31
N LEU A 64 40.22 -5.96 -51.64
CA LEU A 64 39.85 -4.70 -52.25
C LEU A 64 41.08 -3.82 -52.49
N GLN A 65 42.05 -3.82 -51.57
CA GLN A 65 43.31 -3.11 -51.78
C GLN A 65 44.04 -3.61 -53.02
N THR A 66 44.09 -4.93 -53.23
CA THR A 66 44.66 -5.55 -54.45
C THR A 66 43.92 -5.12 -55.71
N THR A 67 42.59 -5.03 -55.63
CA THR A 67 41.74 -4.61 -56.74
C THR A 67 41.95 -3.13 -57.08
N VAL A 68 41.99 -2.25 -56.07
CA VAL A 68 42.28 -0.81 -56.24
C VAL A 68 43.67 -0.59 -56.82
N ARG A 69 44.69 -1.31 -56.33
CA ARG A 69 46.05 -1.27 -56.88
C ARG A 69 46.07 -1.65 -58.36
N ARG A 70 45.34 -2.72 -58.75
CA ARG A 70 45.20 -3.14 -60.15
C ARG A 70 44.41 -2.14 -61.00
N MET A 71 43.39 -1.48 -60.44
CA MET A 71 42.60 -0.47 -61.16
C MET A 71 43.40 0.82 -61.42
N ASN A 72 44.27 1.20 -60.47
CA ASN A 72 45.18 2.34 -60.55
C ASN A 72 46.49 2.04 -61.29
N ASP A 73 46.74 0.79 -61.67
CA ASP A 73 47.90 0.43 -62.50
C ASP A 73 47.77 1.04 -63.90
N LYS A 74 48.79 1.78 -64.31
CA LYS A 74 48.86 2.50 -65.60
C LYS A 74 49.07 1.54 -66.77
N ARG A 75 49.61 0.33 -66.55
CA ARG A 75 49.94 -0.64 -67.60
C ARG A 75 49.01 -1.85 -67.52
N LYS A 76 47.99 -1.89 -68.37
CA LYS A 76 47.04 -3.02 -68.43
C LYS A 76 47.37 -3.93 -69.61
N GLN A 77 47.75 -5.17 -69.33
CA GLN A 77 47.92 -6.21 -70.36
C GLN A 77 46.54 -6.60 -70.91
N LYS A 78 46.28 -6.36 -72.21
CA LYS A 78 45.03 -6.77 -72.86
C LYS A 78 45.02 -8.28 -73.08
N SER A 79 43.92 -8.95 -72.74
CA SER A 79 43.75 -10.39 -72.98
C SER A 79 43.74 -10.69 -74.49
N ILE A 80 44.49 -11.71 -74.91
CA ILE A 80 44.57 -12.17 -76.31
C ILE A 80 43.19 -12.46 -76.92
N LYS A 81 42.19 -12.84 -76.11
CA LYS A 81 40.80 -13.05 -76.57
C LYS A 81 40.15 -11.78 -77.13
N SER A 82 40.62 -10.59 -76.73
CA SER A 82 40.17 -9.30 -77.26
C SER A 82 40.74 -8.98 -78.64
N MET A 83 41.74 -9.73 -79.13
CA MET A 83 42.39 -9.46 -80.42
C MET A 83 41.80 -10.24 -81.61
N PHE A 84 40.90 -11.20 -81.37
CA PHE A 84 40.34 -12.08 -82.43
C PHE A 84 38.86 -11.85 -82.76
N GLY A 85 38.32 -10.67 -82.44
CA GLY A 85 36.96 -10.28 -82.86
C GLY A 85 36.93 -9.72 -84.29
N VAL A 86 36.25 -10.43 -85.21
CA VAL A 86 36.02 -10.03 -86.61
C VAL A 86 35.21 -8.72 -86.65
N LYS A 87 35.74 -7.68 -87.32
CA LYS A 87 35.08 -6.38 -87.52
C LYS A 87 34.03 -6.47 -88.64
N LYS A 88 32.78 -6.10 -88.37
CA LYS A 88 31.81 -5.70 -89.41
C LYS A 88 31.96 -4.19 -89.70
N PRO A 89 31.75 -3.73 -90.95
CA PRO A 89 32.04 -2.37 -91.37
C PRO A 89 31.02 -1.35 -90.85
N VAL A 90 31.52 -0.13 -90.65
CA VAL A 90 30.82 1.06 -90.16
C VAL A 90 30.30 1.88 -91.35
N LEU A 91 29.01 2.17 -91.34
CA LEU A 91 28.35 3.34 -91.94
C LEU A 91 27.58 3.94 -90.76
N GLY A 92 27.78 5.19 -90.34
CA GLY A 92 27.56 6.43 -91.07
C GLY A 92 26.47 7.19 -90.29
N ASP A 93 26.78 8.41 -89.89
CA ASP A 93 26.09 9.23 -88.87
C ASP A 93 24.62 9.62 -89.13
N ALA A 94 23.99 10.11 -88.05
CA ALA A 94 22.80 10.96 -87.94
C ALA A 94 21.41 10.33 -87.68
N GLU A 95 21.06 10.30 -86.39
CA GLU A 95 19.84 10.85 -85.74
C GLU A 95 18.38 10.41 -86.09
N VAL A 96 17.69 10.06 -84.99
CA VAL A 96 16.25 10.09 -84.64
C VAL A 96 15.30 9.01 -85.21
N SER A 97 14.88 8.11 -84.31
CA SER A 97 13.47 7.67 -84.19
C SER A 97 13.24 6.89 -82.88
N SER A 98 12.39 7.42 -82.00
CA SER A 98 11.49 6.64 -81.13
C SER A 98 10.48 5.89 -82.04
N PRO A 99 9.78 4.80 -81.63
CA PRO A 99 9.17 4.56 -80.32
C PRO A 99 9.18 3.10 -79.80
N SER A 100 8.90 2.90 -78.51
CA SER A 100 7.80 2.02 -78.03
C SER A 100 8.02 1.66 -76.56
N LEU A 101 7.04 2.04 -75.76
CA LEU A 101 6.86 1.76 -74.34
C LEU A 101 6.77 0.24 -74.11
N VAL A 102 7.47 -0.27 -73.09
CA VAL A 102 7.13 -1.56 -72.48
C VAL A 102 6.77 -1.29 -71.03
N ASP A 103 5.48 -1.46 -70.80
CA ASP A 103 4.70 -1.42 -69.58
C ASP A 103 5.16 -2.51 -68.58
N MET A 104 5.11 -2.21 -67.28
CA MET A 104 5.47 -3.13 -66.18
C MET A 104 4.33 -3.24 -65.16
N GLU A 105 3.08 -3.31 -65.64
CA GLU A 105 1.94 -3.93 -64.92
C GLU A 105 1.70 -5.40 -65.31
N ASP A 106 2.59 -6.04 -66.09
CA ASP A 106 2.37 -7.39 -66.67
C ASP A 106 3.16 -8.55 -66.02
N PHE A 107 3.39 -8.49 -64.71
CA PHE A 107 3.91 -9.63 -63.92
C PHE A 107 2.83 -10.42 -63.17
N GLY A 108 1.55 -10.26 -63.56
CA GLY A 108 0.42 -10.83 -62.84
C GLY A 108 -0.75 -11.29 -63.71
N GLY A 109 -0.60 -12.43 -64.38
CA GLY A 109 -1.71 -13.40 -64.45
C GLY A 109 -2.12 -13.93 -65.82
N ARG A 110 -1.97 -15.25 -65.99
CA ARG A 110 -3.00 -16.25 -66.40
C ARG A 110 -2.28 -17.59 -66.60
N SER A 111 -2.57 -18.63 -65.83
CA SER A 111 -3.73 -19.48 -66.09
C SER A 111 -4.17 -20.21 -64.82
N ALA A 112 -5.49 -20.20 -64.57
CA ALA A 112 -6.15 -21.00 -63.55
C ALA A 112 -6.86 -22.17 -64.24
N ALA A 113 -6.60 -23.40 -63.78
CA ALA A 113 -7.62 -24.43 -63.58
C ALA A 113 -7.04 -25.67 -62.87
N ALA A 114 -7.85 -26.20 -61.94
CA ALA A 114 -7.79 -27.54 -61.31
C ALA A 114 -6.95 -27.74 -60.03
N ALA A 115 -7.51 -27.35 -58.87
CA ALA A 115 -7.69 -28.25 -57.70
C ALA A 115 -8.50 -27.53 -56.59
N GLY A 116 -9.47 -28.23 -56.00
CA GLY A 116 -10.46 -27.73 -55.04
C GLY A 116 -9.96 -27.43 -53.61
N PRO A 117 -10.88 -27.20 -52.65
CA PRO A 117 -10.58 -26.56 -51.36
C PRO A 117 -9.96 -27.55 -50.37
N GLY A 118 -8.68 -27.35 -50.03
CA GLY A 118 -7.92 -28.31 -49.24
C GLY A 118 -6.94 -27.67 -48.25
N ARG A 119 -7.45 -27.38 -47.04
CA ARG A 119 -6.78 -27.36 -45.72
C ARG A 119 -5.59 -26.41 -45.46
N PRO A 120 -5.62 -25.65 -44.34
CA PRO A 120 -4.47 -24.86 -43.89
C PRO A 120 -3.37 -25.73 -43.29
N VAL A 121 -2.11 -25.45 -43.67
CA VAL A 121 -0.91 -26.08 -43.13
C VAL A 121 -0.63 -25.55 -41.72
N VAL A 122 -0.80 -26.41 -40.71
CA VAL A 122 -0.49 -26.13 -39.30
C VAL A 122 0.94 -26.57 -38.99
N HIS A 123 1.82 -25.63 -38.61
CA HIS A 123 3.07 -25.99 -37.96
C HIS A 123 2.80 -26.46 -36.52
N SER A 124 2.70 -27.78 -36.33
CA SER A 124 2.64 -28.41 -35.00
C SER A 124 4.01 -28.33 -34.32
N ARG A 125 4.21 -27.38 -33.40
CA ARG A 125 5.26 -27.51 -32.38
C ARG A 125 4.71 -28.44 -31.29
N ARG A 126 5.18 -29.69 -31.28
CA ARG A 126 5.00 -30.63 -30.15
C ARG A 126 5.53 -29.99 -28.86
N ARG A 127 4.65 -29.34 -28.09
CA ARG A 127 4.90 -29.14 -26.66
C ARG A 127 4.64 -30.48 -25.98
N ARG A 128 5.70 -31.03 -25.39
CA ARG A 128 5.67 -32.21 -24.52
C ARG A 128 4.80 -31.88 -23.31
N ALA A 129 3.52 -32.20 -23.38
CA ALA A 129 2.62 -32.12 -22.24
C ALA A 129 2.94 -33.28 -21.30
N LEU A 130 3.37 -32.95 -20.09
CA LEU A 130 3.42 -33.89 -18.97
C LEU A 130 1.98 -34.27 -18.60
N PRO A 131 1.65 -35.57 -18.45
CA PRO A 131 0.31 -35.97 -18.05
C PRO A 131 0.02 -35.50 -16.62
N ARG A 132 -1.08 -34.76 -16.47
CA ARG A 132 -1.77 -34.59 -15.19
C ARG A 132 -2.53 -35.89 -14.93
N LEU A 133 -2.24 -36.56 -13.82
CA LEU A 133 -3.06 -37.63 -13.28
C LEU A 133 -3.66 -37.16 -11.96
N SER A 134 -4.98 -36.98 -11.98
CA SER A 134 -5.89 -37.07 -10.84
C SER A 134 -5.96 -38.54 -10.36
N PRO A 135 -6.28 -38.79 -9.08
CA PRO A 135 -6.39 -40.14 -8.53
C PRO A 135 -7.82 -40.66 -8.75
N ASP A 136 -7.98 -41.86 -9.30
CA ASP A 136 -9.15 -42.71 -9.05
C ASP A 136 -8.85 -44.18 -9.40
N VAL A 137 -8.86 -45.00 -8.34
CA VAL A 137 -9.37 -46.38 -8.12
C VAL A 137 -9.17 -47.52 -9.17
N ALA A 138 -8.69 -48.66 -8.63
CA ALA A 138 -9.03 -50.09 -8.93
C ALA A 138 -8.02 -51.01 -9.69
N SER A 139 -7.39 -51.89 -8.89
CA SER A 139 -7.16 -53.36 -8.98
C SER A 139 -6.58 -54.11 -10.21
N ALA A 140 -5.95 -55.25 -9.87
CA ALA A 140 -5.50 -56.42 -10.68
C ALA A 140 -3.99 -56.42 -11.01
N THR A 141 -3.15 -57.07 -10.18
CA THR A 141 -2.74 -58.50 -10.13
C THR A 141 -1.77 -58.94 -11.25
N ASP A 142 -0.60 -59.35 -10.78
CA ASP A 142 0.14 -60.58 -11.10
C ASP A 142 1.41 -60.56 -11.97
N SER A 143 2.47 -61.14 -11.37
CA SER A 143 3.61 -61.90 -11.95
C SER A 143 4.57 -61.20 -12.92
N ALA A 144 5.86 -61.53 -13.10
CA ALA A 144 6.97 -62.19 -12.40
C ALA A 144 8.17 -62.11 -13.40
N GLU A 145 9.39 -62.50 -12.98
CA GLU A 145 10.61 -62.76 -13.79
C GLU A 145 11.48 -61.53 -14.16
N ALA A 146 12.67 -61.32 -13.56
CA ALA A 146 13.91 -62.11 -13.54
C ALA A 146 14.70 -62.04 -14.87
N GLY A 147 15.92 -61.51 -14.82
CA GLY A 147 16.82 -61.38 -15.98
C GLY A 147 18.10 -60.61 -15.69
N THR A 148 18.98 -61.24 -14.90
CA THR A 148 20.40 -60.91 -14.66
C THR A 148 21.26 -60.94 -15.94
N ALA A 149 22.20 -60.00 -16.08
CA ALA A 149 23.54 -60.27 -16.65
C ALA A 149 24.52 -59.15 -16.26
N ALA A 150 25.66 -59.56 -15.69
CA ALA A 150 26.74 -58.73 -15.18
C ALA A 150 27.83 -58.43 -16.24
N SER A 151 28.47 -57.26 -16.11
CA SER A 151 29.92 -56.87 -16.20
C SER A 151 30.92 -57.67 -17.08
N PRO A 152 32.09 -57.13 -17.55
CA PRO A 152 32.92 -56.12 -16.84
C PRO A 152 33.83 -55.14 -17.67
N ALA A 153 34.55 -54.28 -16.92
CA ALA A 153 35.88 -53.67 -17.17
C ALA A 153 35.99 -52.53 -18.22
N LEU A 154 36.80 -51.47 -18.10
CA LEU A 154 37.74 -50.94 -17.10
C LEU A 154 38.03 -49.45 -17.46
N ALA A 155 38.55 -48.69 -16.48
CA ALA A 155 39.41 -47.50 -16.60
C ALA A 155 38.80 -46.10 -16.87
N GLY A 156 38.72 -45.32 -15.77
CA GLY A 156 39.54 -44.10 -15.63
C GLY A 156 38.96 -42.76 -16.11
N GLY A 157 38.43 -41.96 -15.18
CA GLY A 157 38.18 -40.53 -15.40
C GLY A 157 37.15 -39.94 -14.45
N ALA A 158 37.59 -39.48 -13.28
CA ALA A 158 36.74 -38.80 -12.29
C ALA A 158 36.28 -37.43 -12.82
N ALA A 159 35.06 -37.38 -13.36
CA ALA A 159 34.33 -36.15 -13.60
C ALA A 159 33.29 -35.97 -12.48
N VAL A 160 33.43 -34.89 -11.71
CA VAL A 160 32.44 -34.45 -10.72
C VAL A 160 31.13 -34.12 -11.45
N THR A 161 30.16 -35.03 -11.39
CA THR A 161 28.79 -34.79 -11.83
C THR A 161 28.04 -33.97 -10.78
N PRO A 162 27.24 -32.95 -11.18
CA PRO A 162 26.38 -32.25 -10.25
C PRO A 162 25.33 -33.23 -9.70
N GLU A 163 25.21 -33.32 -8.39
CA GLU A 163 24.26 -34.16 -7.69
C GLU A 163 22.85 -33.98 -8.28
N LYS A 164 22.33 -35.05 -8.88
CA LYS A 164 20.93 -35.12 -9.31
C LYS A 164 20.08 -35.15 -8.05
N GLU A 165 19.50 -34.01 -7.66
CA GLU A 165 18.53 -33.92 -6.57
C GLU A 165 17.47 -35.02 -6.73
N VAL A 166 17.48 -35.98 -5.80
CA VAL A 166 16.53 -37.10 -5.79
C VAL A 166 15.13 -36.52 -5.54
N ARG A 167 14.27 -36.61 -6.55
CA ARG A 167 12.88 -36.16 -6.46
C ARG A 167 12.12 -37.11 -5.53
N VAL A 168 12.03 -36.76 -4.24
CA VAL A 168 11.25 -37.49 -3.24
C VAL A 168 9.79 -37.54 -3.72
N ARG A 169 9.27 -38.76 -3.94
CA ARG A 169 7.86 -39.00 -4.27
C ARG A 169 7.05 -38.95 -2.98
N LEU A 170 5.85 -38.39 -3.04
CA LEU A 170 4.99 -38.23 -1.88
C LEU A 170 4.50 -39.61 -1.39
N SER A 171 4.97 -40.08 -0.25
CA SER A 171 4.41 -41.19 0.53
C SER A 171 4.11 -40.72 1.96
N ASN A 172 3.18 -41.38 2.68
CA ASN A 172 2.77 -40.96 4.03
C ASN A 172 3.93 -40.83 5.03
N GLU A 173 5.01 -41.58 4.83
CA GLU A 173 6.21 -41.57 5.69
C GLU A 173 7.22 -40.47 5.27
N THR A 174 7.18 -39.99 4.02
CA THR A 174 8.13 -39.01 3.46
C THR A 174 7.55 -37.59 3.34
N VAL A 175 6.32 -37.37 3.82
CA VAL A 175 5.66 -36.05 3.80
C VAL A 175 6.52 -34.95 4.44
N PRO A 176 7.19 -35.16 5.60
CA PRO A 176 7.99 -34.11 6.22
C PRO A 176 9.17 -33.67 5.33
N GLU A 177 9.89 -34.63 4.75
CA GLU A 177 11.06 -34.39 3.90
C GLU A 177 10.66 -33.79 2.53
N TRP A 178 9.55 -34.25 1.96
CA TRP A 178 8.98 -33.64 0.77
C TRP A 178 8.57 -32.18 1.04
N LEU A 179 7.96 -31.91 2.20
CA LEU A 179 7.51 -30.57 2.58
C LEU A 179 8.68 -29.60 2.77
N THR A 180 9.79 -30.04 3.39
CA THR A 180 10.99 -29.19 3.56
C THR A 180 11.60 -28.81 2.21
N GLN A 181 11.74 -29.79 1.29
CA GLN A 181 12.22 -29.56 -0.08
C GLN A 181 11.29 -28.61 -0.86
N LYS A 182 9.97 -28.82 -0.79
CA LYS A 182 9.00 -27.94 -1.46
C LYS A 182 8.95 -26.54 -0.85
N LYS A 183 9.02 -26.40 0.47
CA LYS A 183 9.12 -25.10 1.15
C LYS A 183 10.37 -24.35 0.71
N ALA A 184 11.50 -25.02 0.48
CA ALA A 184 12.71 -24.40 -0.06
C ALA A 184 12.52 -23.92 -1.50
N LEU A 185 11.94 -24.77 -2.37
CA LEU A 185 11.62 -24.41 -3.75
C LEU A 185 10.64 -23.22 -3.82
N TRP A 186 9.58 -23.22 -3.01
CA TRP A 186 8.62 -22.12 -2.95
C TRP A 186 9.23 -20.84 -2.42
N ARG A 187 10.13 -20.91 -1.43
CA ARG A 187 10.90 -19.74 -0.96
C ARG A 187 11.73 -19.14 -2.09
N LYS A 188 12.45 -19.97 -2.85
CA LYS A 188 13.21 -19.54 -4.03
C LYS A 188 12.29 -18.91 -5.08
N GLN A 189 11.18 -19.58 -5.42
CA GLN A 189 10.21 -19.07 -6.40
C GLN A 189 9.55 -17.74 -5.96
N ARG A 190 9.26 -17.56 -4.66
CA ARG A 190 8.76 -16.28 -4.12
C ARG A 190 9.82 -15.19 -4.19
N LYS A 191 11.09 -15.51 -3.89
CA LYS A 191 12.22 -14.56 -4.03
C LYS A 191 12.39 -14.13 -5.48
N ASP A 192 12.34 -15.06 -6.42
CA ASP A 192 12.43 -14.79 -7.86
C ASP A 192 11.23 -13.96 -8.35
N ARG A 193 10.01 -14.28 -7.92
CA ARG A 193 8.81 -13.48 -8.23
C ARG A 193 8.89 -12.06 -7.64
N ARG A 194 9.41 -11.90 -6.42
CA ARG A 194 9.61 -10.59 -5.78
C ARG A 194 10.68 -9.78 -6.53
N ALA A 195 11.79 -10.41 -6.90
CA ALA A 195 12.84 -9.77 -7.70
C ALA A 195 12.32 -9.35 -9.09
N LYS A 196 11.51 -10.20 -9.73
CA LYS A 196 10.86 -9.88 -11.00
C LYS A 196 9.91 -8.69 -10.87
N ARG A 197 9.05 -8.67 -9.84
CA ARG A 197 8.17 -7.52 -9.58
C ARG A 197 8.91 -6.23 -9.27
N ALA A 198 10.04 -6.30 -8.56
CA ALA A 198 10.89 -5.14 -8.28
C ALA A 198 11.62 -4.63 -9.55
N ALA A 199 11.99 -5.53 -10.46
CA ALA A 199 12.53 -5.17 -11.77
C ALA A 199 11.44 -4.58 -12.69
N GLU A 200 10.23 -5.16 -12.69
CA GLU A 200 9.08 -4.65 -13.44
C GLU A 200 8.63 -3.27 -12.90
N SER A 201 8.62 -3.04 -11.58
CA SER A 201 8.28 -1.74 -10.99
C SER A 201 9.31 -0.65 -11.30
N SER A 202 10.58 -1.01 -11.44
CA SER A 202 11.64 -0.07 -11.84
C SER A 202 11.67 0.21 -13.34
N GLN A 203 11.16 -0.70 -14.17
CA GLN A 203 10.95 -0.47 -15.60
C GLN A 203 9.71 0.42 -15.88
N ILE A 204 8.63 0.25 -15.11
CA ILE A 204 7.43 1.11 -15.21
C ILE A 204 7.75 2.57 -14.84
N ALA A 205 8.67 2.79 -13.89
CA ALA A 205 9.16 4.13 -13.54
C ALA A 205 10.00 4.81 -14.66
N LYS A 206 10.43 4.06 -15.69
CA LYS A 206 11.21 4.56 -16.85
C LYS A 206 10.38 4.74 -18.13
N GLY A 207 9.05 4.70 -18.03
CA GLY A 207 8.16 5.18 -19.11
C GLY A 207 8.01 4.27 -20.34
N ASP A 208 8.43 3.01 -20.28
CA ASP A 208 8.28 2.08 -21.42
C ASP A 208 7.05 1.17 -21.22
N SER A 209 5.92 1.55 -21.82
CA SER A 209 4.66 0.80 -21.72
C SER A 209 4.47 -0.13 -22.92
N SER A 210 4.89 -1.38 -22.80
CA SER A 210 4.43 -2.46 -23.67
C SER A 210 3.68 -3.53 -22.86
N ASP A 211 2.36 -3.41 -22.84
CA ASP A 211 1.46 -4.32 -22.12
C ASP A 211 1.40 -5.70 -22.82
N PRO A 212 1.74 -6.82 -22.14
CA PRO A 212 1.48 -8.14 -22.68
C PRO A 212 -0.02 -8.48 -22.51
N LYS A 213 -0.73 -8.57 -23.64
CA LYS A 213 -2.13 -9.06 -23.72
C LYS A 213 -2.26 -10.44 -23.06
N LYS A 214 -2.81 -10.51 -21.84
CA LYS A 214 -3.25 -11.77 -21.22
C LYS A 214 -4.62 -12.16 -21.79
N GLN A 215 -4.68 -13.35 -22.39
CA GLN A 215 -5.93 -14.00 -22.79
C GLN A 215 -6.88 -14.14 -21.58
N LYS A 216 -8.10 -13.59 -21.70
CA LYS A 216 -9.20 -13.78 -20.76
C LYS A 216 -9.70 -15.22 -20.87
N THR A 217 -9.38 -16.07 -19.91
CA THR A 217 -10.12 -17.31 -19.69
C THR A 217 -11.43 -16.98 -18.97
N LYS A 218 -12.58 -17.35 -19.55
CA LYS A 218 -13.88 -17.26 -18.87
C LYS A 218 -13.90 -18.28 -17.73
N SER A 219 -13.48 -17.86 -16.53
CA SER A 219 -13.63 -18.64 -15.29
C SER A 219 -15.06 -18.50 -14.78
N GLY A 220 -15.71 -19.63 -14.44
CA GLY A 220 -17.08 -19.68 -13.94
C GLY A 220 -17.29 -18.94 -12.62
N LEU A 221 -18.52 -18.43 -12.44
CA LEU A 221 -19.06 -17.97 -11.15
C LEU A 221 -18.85 -19.09 -10.11
N GLY A 222 -18.07 -18.84 -9.07
CA GLY A 222 -17.77 -19.81 -7.99
C GLY A 222 -16.29 -20.18 -7.84
N SER A 223 -15.43 -19.84 -8.81
CA SER A 223 -13.97 -19.97 -8.65
C SER A 223 -13.43 -18.91 -7.68
N MET A 224 -12.36 -19.22 -6.93
CA MET A 224 -11.63 -18.26 -6.09
C MET A 224 -11.20 -17.00 -6.87
N GLU A 225 -11.00 -17.12 -8.18
CA GLU A 225 -10.76 -16.00 -9.09
C GLU A 225 -11.99 -15.07 -9.24
N GLY A 226 -13.20 -15.65 -9.24
CA GLY A 226 -14.46 -14.92 -9.24
C GLY A 226 -14.67 -14.13 -7.95
N TYR A 227 -14.35 -14.68 -6.78
CA TYR A 227 -14.40 -13.94 -5.51
C TYR A 227 -13.44 -12.76 -5.49
N VAL A 228 -12.19 -12.95 -5.96
CA VAL A 228 -11.21 -11.86 -6.05
C VAL A 228 -11.68 -10.79 -7.03
N ARG A 229 -12.29 -11.19 -8.15
CA ARG A 229 -12.85 -10.26 -9.14
C ARG A 229 -14.03 -9.48 -8.58
N ASN A 230 -14.99 -10.14 -7.93
CA ASN A 230 -16.15 -9.48 -7.33
C ASN A 230 -15.73 -8.53 -6.19
N ALA A 231 -14.75 -8.93 -5.37
CA ALA A 231 -14.20 -8.06 -4.33
C ALA A 231 -13.46 -6.84 -4.93
N ALA A 232 -12.74 -7.03 -6.04
CA ALA A 232 -12.08 -5.95 -6.76
C ALA A 232 -13.07 -5.03 -7.51
N GLU A 233 -14.22 -5.57 -7.93
CA GLU A 233 -15.31 -4.81 -8.54
C GLU A 233 -16.06 -3.98 -7.50
N ALA A 234 -16.41 -4.57 -6.35
CA ALA A 234 -17.00 -3.84 -5.23
C ALA A 234 -16.10 -2.68 -4.75
N LEU A 235 -14.78 -2.88 -4.72
CA LEU A 235 -13.81 -1.82 -4.46
C LEU A 235 -13.79 -0.69 -5.50
N LYS A 236 -14.44 -0.83 -6.64
CA LYS A 236 -14.50 0.23 -7.67
C LYS A 236 -15.88 0.87 -7.77
N THR A 237 -16.93 0.08 -7.56
CA THR A 237 -18.31 0.52 -7.78
C THR A 237 -18.99 0.97 -6.49
N SER A 238 -18.66 0.32 -5.36
CA SER A 238 -19.34 0.54 -4.08
C SER A 238 -18.75 1.73 -3.33
N GLU A 239 -19.61 2.35 -2.51
CA GLU A 239 -19.20 3.35 -1.53
C GLU A 239 -18.50 2.66 -0.35
N TRP A 240 -17.55 3.38 0.24
CA TRP A 240 -16.73 2.89 1.34
C TRP A 240 -17.09 3.66 2.59
N HIS A 241 -17.58 2.95 3.61
CA HIS A 241 -17.74 3.52 4.94
C HIS A 241 -16.40 3.41 5.65
N VAL A 242 -15.70 4.54 5.78
CA VAL A 242 -14.38 4.61 6.36
C VAL A 242 -14.48 4.52 7.87
N LEU A 243 -13.90 3.46 8.45
CA LEU A 243 -13.94 3.20 9.88
C LEU A 243 -12.75 3.84 10.59
N GLU A 244 -11.55 3.66 10.06
CA GLU A 244 -10.31 4.15 10.66
C GLU A 244 -9.27 4.41 9.57
N VAL A 245 -8.58 5.55 9.68
CA VAL A 245 -7.40 5.94 8.92
C VAL A 245 -6.24 5.99 9.90
N ARG A 246 -5.12 5.35 9.58
CA ARG A 246 -3.93 5.35 10.44
C ARG A 246 -2.65 5.40 9.63
N ASP A 247 -1.61 5.97 10.21
CA ASP A 247 -0.27 5.77 9.67
C ASP A 247 0.19 4.33 9.94
N LEU A 248 0.92 3.77 8.99
CA LEU A 248 1.58 2.48 9.11
C LEU A 248 2.91 2.59 9.89
N SER A 249 3.46 3.80 10.05
CA SER A 249 4.74 4.07 10.73
C SER A 249 4.67 4.13 12.26
N SER A 250 3.83 3.31 12.91
CA SER A 250 3.78 3.24 14.39
C SER A 250 5.13 2.91 15.04
N ASP A 251 6.12 2.48 14.26
CA ASP A 251 7.49 2.14 14.69
C ASP A 251 8.52 3.26 14.43
N GLY A 252 8.09 4.51 14.22
CA GLY A 252 9.01 5.66 14.08
C GLY A 252 9.89 5.64 12.82
N THR A 253 9.60 4.74 11.89
CA THR A 253 10.26 4.72 10.56
C THR A 253 9.42 5.56 9.61
N SER A 254 9.98 6.69 9.15
CA SER A 254 9.48 7.56 8.09
C SER A 254 8.51 6.87 7.13
N SER A 255 7.20 7.17 7.27
CA SER A 255 6.21 6.71 6.30
C SER A 255 6.50 7.38 4.96
N ASP A 256 6.38 6.63 3.87
CA ASP A 256 6.54 7.16 2.50
C ASP A 256 5.30 7.96 2.03
N GLY A 257 4.51 8.47 2.99
CA GLY A 257 3.21 9.09 2.78
C GLY A 257 2.07 8.09 2.62
N THR A 258 2.27 6.80 2.91
CA THR A 258 1.21 5.77 2.81
C THR A 258 0.46 5.59 4.13
N LEU A 259 -0.84 5.89 4.11
CA LEU A 259 -1.77 5.61 5.19
C LEU A 259 -2.51 4.29 4.94
N GLN A 260 -2.85 3.60 6.03
CA GLN A 260 -3.74 2.45 6.02
C GLN A 260 -5.16 2.90 6.36
N VAL A 261 -6.12 2.49 5.55
CA VAL A 261 -7.54 2.72 5.78
C VAL A 261 -8.29 1.41 5.95
N TRP A 262 -9.07 1.32 7.02
CA TRP A 262 -10.09 0.30 7.21
C TRP A 262 -11.43 0.85 6.75
N ALA A 263 -12.06 0.17 5.80
CA ALA A 263 -13.37 0.56 5.29
C ALA A 263 -14.29 -0.65 5.11
N MET A 264 -15.58 -0.44 5.39
CA MET A 264 -16.63 -1.35 4.96
C MET A 264 -16.99 -1.04 3.51
N VAL A 265 -16.89 -2.05 2.64
CA VAL A 265 -17.18 -1.95 1.21
C VAL A 265 -18.44 -2.77 0.92
N GLY A 266 -19.50 -2.10 0.47
CA GLY A 266 -20.82 -2.71 0.33
C GLY A 266 -21.39 -3.22 1.66
N ASN A 267 -22.27 -4.22 1.62
CA ASN A 267 -23.10 -4.61 2.78
C ASN A 267 -22.43 -5.49 3.85
N GLY A 268 -21.16 -5.88 3.70
CA GLY A 268 -20.54 -6.79 4.66
C GLY A 268 -19.10 -7.20 4.39
N SER A 269 -18.33 -6.44 3.61
CA SER A 269 -16.91 -6.72 3.37
C SER A 269 -16.04 -5.66 4.03
N LEU A 270 -15.41 -6.01 5.15
CA LEU A 270 -14.35 -5.20 5.75
C LEU A 270 -13.06 -5.35 4.95
N GLN A 271 -12.51 -4.25 4.44
CA GLN A 271 -11.26 -4.26 3.69
C GLN A 271 -10.21 -3.32 4.28
N ARG A 272 -8.97 -3.77 4.18
CA ARG A 272 -7.77 -3.00 4.49
C ARG A 272 -7.16 -2.46 3.21
N ILE A 273 -7.22 -1.15 3.04
CA ILE A 273 -6.84 -0.43 1.83
C ILE A 273 -5.65 0.47 2.16
N ARG A 274 -4.74 0.65 1.20
CA ARG A 274 -3.61 1.59 1.35
C ARG A 274 -3.88 2.82 0.51
N ILE A 275 -3.67 3.98 1.10
CA ILE A 275 -3.82 5.27 0.42
C ILE A 275 -2.50 6.01 0.51
N LYS A 276 -1.99 6.45 -0.64
CA LYS A 276 -0.80 7.27 -0.74
C LYS A 276 -1.19 8.74 -0.79
N LEU A 277 -0.62 9.53 0.12
CA LEU A 277 -0.82 10.96 0.20
C LEU A 277 0.46 11.67 -0.26
N PRO A 278 0.37 12.60 -1.23
CA PRO A 278 1.44 13.56 -1.44
C PRO A 278 1.46 14.59 -0.30
N ARG A 279 2.65 15.09 0.01
CA ARG A 279 2.81 16.30 0.79
C ARG A 279 2.48 17.50 -0.10
N ILE A 280 1.66 18.40 0.42
CA ILE A 280 1.34 19.68 -0.22
C ILE A 280 1.77 20.77 0.74
N VAL A 281 2.64 21.66 0.26
CA VAL A 281 3.10 22.86 0.96
C VAL A 281 2.85 24.08 0.09
N TYR A 282 2.73 25.25 0.72
CA TYR A 282 2.58 26.51 0.00
C TYR A 282 3.84 27.35 0.16
N VAL A 283 4.43 27.76 -0.96
CA VAL A 283 5.69 28.51 -1.00
C VAL A 283 5.41 29.92 -1.49
N ASP A 284 5.70 30.92 -0.66
CA ASP A 284 5.67 32.32 -1.06
C ASP A 284 7.01 32.70 -1.70
N SER A 285 6.95 33.20 -2.93
CA SER A 285 8.13 33.60 -3.69
C SER A 285 8.03 35.05 -4.17
N ARG A 286 9.19 35.71 -4.20
CA ARG A 286 9.34 37.08 -4.73
C ARG A 286 9.50 37.10 -6.25
N VAL A 287 9.72 35.94 -6.88
CA VAL A 287 9.99 35.80 -8.32
C VAL A 287 9.05 34.75 -8.92
N GLU A 288 8.78 34.86 -10.21
CA GLU A 288 8.00 33.84 -10.91
C GLU A 288 8.75 32.51 -10.98
N LEU A 289 8.12 31.44 -10.52
CA LEU A 289 8.64 30.07 -10.57
C LEU A 289 8.10 29.32 -11.80
N LYS A 290 8.89 28.37 -12.31
CA LYS A 290 8.43 27.45 -13.36
C LYS A 290 7.26 26.61 -12.87
N GLN A 291 6.15 26.67 -13.61
CA GLN A 291 4.93 25.91 -13.32
C GLN A 291 4.92 24.55 -14.02
N GLY A 292 4.12 23.62 -13.51
CA GLY A 292 3.98 22.27 -14.04
C GLY A 292 4.90 21.27 -13.31
N LEU A 293 5.32 20.23 -14.03
CA LEU A 293 6.16 19.17 -13.47
C LEU A 293 7.64 19.60 -13.52
N VAL A 294 8.18 19.99 -12.38
CA VAL A 294 9.59 20.37 -12.21
C VAL A 294 10.30 19.26 -11.45
N GLY A 295 11.01 18.38 -12.16
CA GLY A 295 11.58 17.18 -11.55
C GLY A 295 10.49 16.23 -11.06
N GLN A 296 10.39 16.05 -9.74
CA GLN A 296 9.34 15.25 -9.08
C GLN A 296 8.28 16.12 -8.38
N LEU A 297 8.36 17.44 -8.53
CA LEU A 297 7.45 18.40 -7.92
C LEU A 297 6.38 18.83 -8.93
N LEU A 298 5.13 18.88 -8.49
CA LEU A 298 4.07 19.53 -9.22
C LEU A 298 3.86 20.93 -8.62
N VAL A 299 4.24 21.96 -9.39
CA VAL A 299 4.20 23.36 -8.96
C VAL A 299 3.06 24.08 -9.67
N LYS A 300 2.18 24.71 -8.91
CA LYS A 300 1.04 25.47 -9.44
C LYS A 300 0.90 26.80 -8.71
N ARG A 301 0.77 27.91 -9.45
CA ARG A 301 0.45 29.21 -8.86
C ARG A 301 -0.98 29.20 -8.31
N VAL A 302 -1.16 29.66 -7.07
CA VAL A 302 -2.45 29.68 -6.37
C VAL A 302 -2.64 30.97 -5.60
N GLU A 303 -3.89 31.26 -5.24
CA GLU A 303 -4.24 32.37 -4.34
C GLU A 303 -4.85 31.79 -3.07
N ARG A 304 -4.22 32.07 -1.92
CA ARG A 304 -4.68 31.63 -0.59
C ARG A 304 -4.50 32.74 0.44
N HIS A 305 -5.35 32.74 1.47
CA HIS A 305 -5.17 33.57 2.66
C HIS A 305 -4.15 32.93 3.62
N LEU A 306 -3.14 33.68 4.02
CA LEU A 306 -2.09 33.21 4.94
C LEU A 306 -2.49 33.43 6.41
N PRO A 307 -1.95 32.64 7.37
CA PRO A 307 -2.39 32.65 8.78
C PRO A 307 -2.24 33.98 9.57
N HIS A 308 -1.61 35.01 9.01
CA HIS A 308 -1.43 36.35 9.64
C HIS A 308 -1.96 37.49 8.78
N ASN A 309 -2.76 37.19 7.76
CA ASN A 309 -3.24 38.16 6.78
C ASN A 309 -2.10 38.98 6.12
N ARG A 310 -0.90 38.39 6.03
CA ARG A 310 0.25 38.98 5.35
C ARG A 310 0.00 38.99 3.84
N SER A 311 0.35 40.08 3.17
CA SER A 311 0.31 40.16 1.71
C SER A 311 1.37 39.21 1.11
N CYS A 312 0.93 38.17 0.41
CA CYS A 312 1.82 37.30 -0.36
C CYS A 312 2.20 37.94 -1.69
N GLY A 313 3.43 37.70 -2.16
CA GLY A 313 3.85 38.13 -3.49
C GLY A 313 3.31 37.19 -4.55
N MET A 314 3.92 36.01 -4.67
CA MET A 314 3.51 34.96 -5.60
C MET A 314 3.51 33.63 -4.87
N LEU A 315 2.30 33.12 -4.59
CA LEU A 315 2.14 31.88 -3.85
C LEU A 315 2.03 30.67 -4.80
N TYR A 316 2.79 29.63 -4.48
CA TYR A 316 2.82 28.38 -5.24
C TYR A 316 2.43 27.20 -4.36
N GLU A 317 1.47 26.41 -4.81
CA GLU A 317 1.16 25.09 -4.28
C GLU A 317 2.18 24.10 -4.86
N VAL A 318 2.95 23.47 -3.99
CA VAL A 318 3.95 22.47 -4.37
C VAL A 318 3.52 21.11 -3.82
N SER A 319 3.15 20.21 -4.72
CA SER A 319 2.83 18.83 -4.40
C SER A 319 4.02 17.91 -4.67
N MET A 320 4.37 17.09 -3.68
CA MET A 320 5.54 16.21 -3.73
C MET A 320 5.32 14.92 -2.93
N PRO A 321 6.05 13.83 -3.22
CA PRO A 321 6.09 12.66 -2.34
C PRO A 321 6.62 12.98 -0.94
N GLU A 322 6.03 12.39 0.09
CA GLU A 322 6.42 12.61 1.50
C GLU A 322 7.92 12.35 1.77
N ARG A 323 8.49 11.34 1.11
CA ARG A 323 9.92 11.05 1.23
C ARG A 323 10.80 12.25 0.83
N LEU A 324 10.43 12.97 -0.24
CA LEU A 324 11.20 14.13 -0.70
C LEU A 324 11.06 15.32 0.26
N PHE A 325 9.88 15.47 0.85
CA PHE A 325 9.66 16.49 1.88
C PHE A 325 10.58 16.26 3.08
N GLN A 326 10.64 15.03 3.59
CA GLN A 326 11.48 14.67 4.75
C GLN A 326 12.98 14.86 4.51
N THR A 327 13.46 14.70 3.28
CA THR A 327 14.88 14.92 2.94
C THR A 327 15.25 16.40 2.82
N GLY A 328 14.28 17.32 2.69
CA GLY A 328 14.55 18.76 2.50
C GLY A 328 15.08 19.16 1.11
N ASP A 329 15.64 18.21 0.35
CA ASP A 329 16.23 18.39 -1.00
C ASP A 329 15.28 18.92 -2.10
N TRP A 330 13.99 19.05 -1.79
CA TRP A 330 13.00 19.53 -2.74
C TRP A 330 13.09 21.05 -3.01
N ILE A 331 13.57 21.84 -2.04
CA ILE A 331 13.63 23.30 -2.16
C ILE A 331 14.54 23.72 -3.32
N GLY A 332 15.71 23.10 -3.43
CA GLY A 332 16.67 23.38 -4.51
C GLY A 332 16.20 22.98 -5.92
N GLN A 333 15.10 22.23 -6.05
CA GLN A 333 14.52 21.88 -7.35
C GLN A 333 13.62 22.98 -7.92
N LEU A 334 13.20 23.95 -7.09
CA LEU A 334 12.41 25.09 -7.54
C LEU A 334 13.28 26.03 -8.37
N LYS A 335 12.85 26.33 -9.59
CA LYS A 335 13.59 27.18 -10.53
C LYS A 335 12.79 28.42 -10.90
N PRO A 336 13.41 29.61 -10.93
CA PRO A 336 12.82 30.80 -11.52
C PRO A 336 12.46 30.57 -12.99
N SER A 337 11.42 31.26 -13.44
CA SER A 337 10.99 31.27 -14.85
C SER A 337 12.02 32.00 -15.72
N ASP A 338 12.56 33.11 -15.20
CA ASP A 338 13.60 33.89 -15.86
C ASP A 338 14.98 33.24 -15.72
N PRO A 339 15.63 32.82 -16.82
CA PRO A 339 16.95 32.19 -16.80
C PRO A 339 18.10 33.14 -16.45
N SER A 340 17.87 34.46 -16.38
CA SER A 340 18.89 35.43 -15.94
C SER A 340 19.11 35.41 -14.41
N VAL A 341 18.12 34.91 -13.67
CA VAL A 341 18.16 34.75 -12.22
C VAL A 341 18.60 33.32 -11.89
N GLU A 342 19.89 33.03 -12.09
CA GLU A 342 20.46 31.76 -11.64
C GLU A 342 20.75 31.84 -10.13
N PRO A 343 20.11 30.99 -9.30
CA PRO A 343 20.45 30.90 -7.88
C PRO A 343 21.81 30.21 -7.76
N SER A 344 22.88 31.00 -7.71
CA SER A 344 24.26 30.52 -7.65
C SER A 344 24.63 29.77 -6.36
N SER A 345 23.72 29.71 -5.37
CA SER A 345 23.86 28.93 -4.13
C SER A 345 22.49 28.71 -3.43
N LEU A 346 22.42 27.78 -2.47
CA LEU A 346 21.25 27.56 -1.59
C LEU A 346 20.81 28.86 -0.88
N ASP A 347 21.79 29.71 -0.51
CA ASP A 347 21.58 31.07 0.04
C ASP A 347 20.88 32.03 -0.93
N GLY A 348 21.12 31.88 -2.24
CA GLY A 348 20.43 32.64 -3.27
C GLY A 348 18.95 32.27 -3.34
N LEU A 349 18.63 30.98 -3.21
CA LEU A 349 17.25 30.47 -3.24
C LEU A 349 16.46 30.87 -1.99
N GLY A 350 17.10 30.93 -0.82
CA GLY A 350 16.50 31.45 0.40
C GLY A 350 16.26 32.96 0.41
N ARG A 351 16.89 33.74 -0.48
CA ARG A 351 16.53 35.16 -0.71
C ARG A 351 15.35 35.32 -1.68
N LEU A 352 15.10 34.32 -2.53
CA LEU A 352 14.01 34.31 -3.52
C LEU A 352 12.69 33.79 -2.93
N LEU A 353 12.77 32.86 -1.99
CA LEU A 353 11.64 32.31 -1.26
C LEU A 353 11.50 33.02 0.08
N ASP A 354 10.33 33.54 0.39
CA ASP A 354 10.12 34.31 1.61
C ASP A 354 9.72 33.41 2.78
N SER A 355 8.73 32.53 2.58
CA SER A 355 8.21 31.65 3.61
C SER A 355 7.53 30.41 3.02
N VAL A 356 7.53 29.31 3.77
CA VAL A 356 6.87 28.04 3.41
C VAL A 356 5.83 27.69 4.47
N TYR A 357 4.61 27.41 4.04
CA TYR A 357 3.45 27.11 4.88
C TYR A 357 2.97 25.67 4.72
N GLU A 358 2.23 25.17 5.71
CA GLU A 358 1.73 23.79 5.83
C GLU A 358 2.82 22.71 5.90
N THR A 359 4.01 23.09 6.38
CA THR A 359 5.11 22.15 6.67
C THR A 359 4.77 21.27 7.87
N GLY A 360 4.11 21.83 8.89
CA GLY A 360 3.73 21.13 10.11
C GLY A 360 2.44 20.32 10.01
N THR A 361 1.67 20.46 8.93
CA THR A 361 0.31 19.90 8.87
C THR A 361 0.31 18.37 8.86
N PRO A 362 -0.41 17.68 9.76
CA PRO A 362 -0.38 16.22 9.82
C PRO A 362 -1.05 15.59 8.59
N LEU A 363 -0.42 14.56 7.99
CA LEU A 363 -1.01 13.86 6.84
C LEU A 363 -2.33 13.17 7.21
N LEU A 364 -2.46 12.72 8.46
CA LEU A 364 -3.68 12.12 8.98
C LEU A 364 -4.85 13.12 8.94
N LEU A 365 -4.60 14.38 9.32
CA LEU A 365 -5.59 15.46 9.25
C LEU A 365 -6.01 15.73 7.80
N LYS A 366 -5.05 15.84 6.87
CA LYS A 366 -5.37 16.00 5.44
C LYS A 366 -6.20 14.84 4.88
N ALA A 367 -5.89 13.61 5.29
CA ALA A 367 -6.64 12.42 4.88
C ALA A 367 -8.09 12.45 5.38
N THR A 368 -8.32 12.74 6.67
CA THR A 368 -9.66 12.77 7.27
C THR A 368 -10.50 13.93 6.71
N MET A 369 -9.87 15.08 6.45
CA MET A 369 -10.50 16.22 5.78
C MET A 369 -11.05 15.83 4.40
N HIS A 370 -10.25 15.14 3.59
CA HIS A 370 -10.57 14.81 2.19
C HIS A 370 -11.46 13.58 2.04
N LEU A 371 -11.21 12.48 2.76
CA LEU A 371 -11.97 11.23 2.64
C LEU A 371 -13.37 11.36 3.23
N GLY A 372 -13.50 12.03 4.38
CA GLY A 372 -14.73 12.00 5.17
C GLY A 372 -15.03 10.64 5.79
N SER A 373 -16.24 10.47 6.33
CA SER A 373 -16.73 9.20 6.88
C SER A 373 -17.18 8.20 5.81
N VAL A 374 -17.58 8.69 4.63
CA VAL A 374 -17.91 7.87 3.47
C VAL A 374 -17.21 8.43 2.25
N CYS A 375 -16.52 7.57 1.49
CA CYS A 375 -15.87 7.96 0.25
C CYS A 375 -16.23 7.01 -0.90
N ARG A 376 -16.04 7.50 -2.13
CA ARG A 376 -16.21 6.71 -3.34
C ARG A 376 -14.96 6.82 -4.23
N PRO A 377 -14.43 5.70 -4.72
CA PRO A 377 -13.34 5.71 -5.68
C PRO A 377 -13.80 6.26 -7.04
N GLY A 378 -12.92 6.98 -7.71
CA GLY A 378 -13.15 7.54 -9.04
C GLY A 378 -13.27 6.46 -10.12
N SER A 379 -14.15 6.69 -11.08
CA SER A 379 -14.46 5.72 -12.15
C SER A 379 -13.31 5.51 -13.15
N ASP A 380 -12.33 6.41 -13.20
CA ASP A 380 -11.31 6.48 -14.27
C ASP A 380 -10.12 5.50 -14.09
N ARG A 381 -10.19 4.61 -13.09
CA ARG A 381 -9.15 3.59 -12.87
C ARG A 381 -9.26 2.44 -13.88
N GLY A 382 -8.71 2.67 -15.07
CA GLY A 382 -8.48 1.68 -16.11
C GLY A 382 -7.73 0.45 -15.56
N GLY A 383 -8.44 -0.67 -15.36
CA GLY A 383 -7.92 -2.04 -15.24
C GLY A 383 -6.96 -2.39 -14.08
N LYS A 384 -6.27 -1.44 -13.44
CA LYS A 384 -5.27 -1.69 -12.41
C LYS A 384 -5.96 -2.13 -11.11
N SER A 385 -5.92 -3.43 -10.83
CA SER A 385 -6.36 -4.03 -9.55
C SER A 385 -5.30 -3.81 -8.45
N SER A 386 -4.76 -2.59 -8.32
CA SER A 386 -3.85 -2.28 -7.21
C SER A 386 -4.67 -1.88 -5.98
N ARG A 387 -4.33 -2.43 -4.80
CA ARG A 387 -4.94 -2.08 -3.50
C ARG A 387 -4.36 -0.78 -2.90
N GLU A 388 -3.59 -0.06 -3.70
CA GLU A 388 -3.02 1.24 -3.38
C GLU A 388 -3.77 2.30 -4.18
N TYR A 389 -4.31 3.30 -3.50
CA TYR A 389 -5.06 4.43 -4.06
C TYR A 389 -4.31 5.72 -3.78
N GLU A 390 -4.37 6.68 -4.69
CA GLU A 390 -3.95 8.04 -4.36
C GLU A 390 -5.13 8.78 -3.76
N LEU A 391 -4.89 9.69 -2.82
CA LEU A 391 -5.97 10.40 -2.13
C LEU A 391 -6.91 11.12 -3.11
N MET A 392 -6.36 11.70 -4.18
CA MET A 392 -7.12 12.43 -5.21
C MET A 392 -8.04 11.53 -6.05
N GLU A 393 -7.82 10.22 -6.04
CA GLU A 393 -8.71 9.25 -6.71
C GLU A 393 -9.96 8.95 -5.89
N LEU A 394 -10.05 9.42 -4.64
CA LEU A 394 -11.14 9.14 -3.71
C LEU A 394 -11.93 10.42 -3.45
N SER A 395 -13.23 10.38 -3.67
CA SER A 395 -14.11 11.53 -3.44
C SER A 395 -14.95 11.34 -2.19
N PRO A 396 -15.12 12.35 -1.32
CA PRO A 396 -16.01 12.25 -0.18
C PRO A 396 -17.47 12.22 -0.63
N VAL A 397 -18.29 11.43 0.05
CA VAL A 397 -19.72 11.30 -0.21
C VAL A 397 -20.49 11.84 1.00
N ALA A 398 -21.29 12.87 0.77
CA ALA A 398 -22.07 13.52 1.83
C ALA A 398 -23.27 12.68 2.31
N ARG A 399 -23.94 12.01 1.38
CA ARG A 399 -25.07 11.11 1.65
C ARG A 399 -24.88 9.81 0.85
N PRO A 400 -24.68 8.67 1.52
CA PRO A 400 -24.56 7.38 0.86
C PRO A 400 -25.81 7.02 0.07
N LYS A 401 -25.66 6.31 -1.05
CA LYS A 401 -26.80 5.81 -1.84
C LYS A 401 -27.50 4.65 -1.14
N GLU A 402 -26.71 3.75 -0.54
CA GLU A 402 -27.22 2.62 0.24
C GLU A 402 -27.41 3.08 1.70
N GLY A 403 -28.65 2.98 2.21
CA GLY A 403 -28.97 3.29 3.60
C GLY A 403 -28.97 4.76 4.00
N GLY A 404 -28.56 5.70 3.14
CA GLY A 404 -28.71 7.15 3.34
C GLY A 404 -27.81 7.79 4.41
N GLU A 405 -27.20 6.98 5.28
CA GLU A 405 -26.37 7.43 6.40
C GLU A 405 -25.10 6.57 6.59
N TYR A 406 -24.13 7.13 7.31
CA TYR A 406 -22.92 6.41 7.71
C TYR A 406 -23.23 5.32 8.74
N LEU A 407 -22.67 4.12 8.57
CA LEU A 407 -22.97 2.92 9.36
C LEU A 407 -24.48 2.65 9.44
N HIS A 408 -25.12 2.50 8.28
CA HIS A 408 -26.55 2.23 8.20
C HIS A 408 -26.89 0.83 8.78
N PRO A 409 -28.13 0.60 9.25
CA PRO A 409 -28.52 -0.66 9.93
C PRO A 409 -28.35 -1.94 9.09
N LYS A 410 -28.42 -1.83 7.75
CA LYS A 410 -28.21 -2.99 6.85
C LYS A 410 -26.75 -3.44 6.71
N LEU A 411 -25.78 -2.72 7.28
CA LEU A 411 -24.37 -3.11 7.21
C LEU A 411 -24.10 -4.24 8.21
N SER A 412 -23.53 -5.33 7.71
CA SER A 412 -23.16 -6.44 8.59
C SER A 412 -21.83 -6.22 9.30
N TYR A 413 -21.86 -6.05 10.63
CA TYR A 413 -20.65 -6.00 11.46
C TYR A 413 -20.90 -6.43 12.90
N ARG A 414 -19.85 -6.96 13.54
CA ARG A 414 -19.79 -7.35 14.95
C ARG A 414 -18.90 -6.40 15.75
N ARG A 415 -18.95 -6.48 17.08
CA ARG A 415 -18.17 -5.64 17.99
C ARG A 415 -17.43 -6.50 19.02
N ILE A 416 -16.20 -6.09 19.32
CA ILE A 416 -15.42 -6.58 20.46
C ILE A 416 -15.10 -5.37 21.32
N PHE A 417 -15.21 -5.50 22.63
CA PHE A 417 -14.81 -4.45 23.57
C PHE A 417 -13.59 -4.90 24.36
N LEU A 418 -12.53 -4.08 24.33
CA LEU A 418 -11.31 -4.28 25.11
C LEU A 418 -11.21 -3.18 26.16
N TYR A 419 -11.16 -3.59 27.41
CA TYR A 419 -10.97 -2.73 28.57
C TYR A 419 -9.58 -2.94 29.16
N GLU A 420 -8.88 -1.86 29.44
CA GLU A 420 -7.61 -1.87 30.14
C GLU A 420 -7.60 -0.77 31.20
N ASN A 421 -7.33 -1.18 32.43
CA ASN A 421 -7.03 -0.28 33.52
C ASN A 421 -5.98 -0.94 34.42
N VAL A 422 -4.71 -0.69 34.12
CA VAL A 422 -3.58 -1.18 34.91
C VAL A 422 -2.81 -0.01 35.53
N ASN A 423 -2.72 -0.01 36.86
CA ASN A 423 -1.99 1.02 37.57
C ASN A 423 -0.48 0.81 37.40
N ALA A 424 0.18 1.74 36.71
CA ALA A 424 1.62 1.68 36.43
C ALA A 424 2.50 1.61 37.69
N ARG A 425 2.09 2.25 38.81
CA ARG A 425 2.87 2.28 40.06
C ARG A 425 2.71 0.98 40.85
N LYS A 426 1.48 0.55 41.06
CA LYS A 426 1.17 -0.66 41.87
C LYS A 426 1.32 -1.96 41.07
N LYS A 427 1.49 -1.88 39.74
CA LYS A 427 1.50 -3.03 38.81
C LYS A 427 0.32 -3.97 39.03
N THR A 428 -0.83 -3.39 39.39
CA THR A 428 -2.08 -4.09 39.66
C THR A 428 -3.18 -3.49 38.80
N GLY A 429 -4.11 -4.32 38.36
CA GLY A 429 -5.23 -3.87 37.56
C GLY A 429 -5.93 -5.00 36.84
N LEU A 430 -6.72 -4.63 35.84
CA LEU A 430 -7.57 -5.54 35.10
C LEU A 430 -7.48 -5.27 33.60
N VAL A 431 -7.35 -6.35 32.83
CA VAL A 431 -7.56 -6.36 31.39
C VAL A 431 -8.76 -7.26 31.10
N GLY A 432 -9.72 -6.76 30.33
CA GLY A 432 -10.93 -7.48 29.96
C GLY A 432 -11.14 -7.45 28.45
N VAL A 433 -11.47 -8.60 27.85
CA VAL A 433 -11.89 -8.69 26.44
C VAL A 433 -13.28 -9.30 26.39
N PHE A 434 -14.21 -8.56 25.79
CA PHE A 434 -15.61 -8.90 25.65
C PHE A 434 -15.90 -9.14 24.18
N VAL A 435 -16.21 -10.38 23.83
CA VAL A 435 -16.73 -10.71 22.50
C VAL A 435 -18.24 -10.61 22.59
N MET A 436 -18.79 -9.53 22.01
CA MET A 436 -20.22 -9.24 22.06
C MET A 436 -20.96 -10.20 21.12
N GLU A 437 -22.09 -10.70 21.60
CA GLU A 437 -23.02 -11.50 20.80
C GLU A 437 -23.92 -10.57 19.97
N GLY A 438 -24.40 -11.07 18.84
CA GLY A 438 -25.15 -10.28 17.87
C GLY A 438 -24.28 -9.46 16.91
N GLY A 439 -24.88 -9.07 15.80
CA GLY A 439 -24.25 -8.24 14.77
C GLY A 439 -25.30 -7.37 14.10
N SER A 440 -24.91 -6.16 13.69
CA SER A 440 -25.78 -5.31 12.87
C SER A 440 -26.00 -6.03 11.53
N GLY A 441 -27.17 -5.87 10.90
CA GLY A 441 -27.47 -6.42 9.57
C GLY A 441 -27.43 -7.95 9.45
N ASP A 442 -27.37 -8.71 10.55
CA ASP A 442 -27.44 -10.17 10.52
C ASP A 442 -28.88 -10.60 10.19
N ARG A 443 -29.09 -11.16 9.00
CA ARG A 443 -30.40 -11.66 8.55
C ARG A 443 -30.86 -12.90 9.33
N SER A 444 -30.01 -13.48 10.18
CA SER A 444 -30.32 -14.69 10.94
C SER A 444 -30.93 -14.42 12.32
N SER A 445 -30.74 -13.23 12.89
CA SER A 445 -31.42 -12.83 14.12
C SER A 445 -32.77 -12.19 13.79
N SER A 446 -33.83 -12.64 14.46
CA SER A 446 -35.17 -12.08 14.35
C SER A 446 -35.28 -10.65 14.90
N SER A 447 -34.21 -10.10 15.50
CA SER A 447 -34.17 -8.72 15.98
C SER A 447 -33.54 -7.81 14.92
N GLU A 448 -34.30 -6.78 14.54
CA GLU A 448 -33.84 -5.68 13.67
C GLU A 448 -33.03 -4.65 14.50
N ASP A 449 -32.18 -5.10 15.42
CA ASP A 449 -31.54 -4.21 16.39
C ASP A 449 -30.45 -3.36 15.71
N ASP A 450 -30.69 -2.05 15.64
CA ASP A 450 -29.69 -1.09 15.18
C ASP A 450 -28.62 -0.88 16.26
N LEU A 451 -27.49 -1.57 16.12
CA LEU A 451 -26.34 -1.42 17.00
C LEU A 451 -25.80 0.03 17.10
N SER A 452 -26.12 0.88 16.11
CA SER A 452 -25.71 2.29 16.11
C SER A 452 -26.65 3.20 16.89
N ARG A 453 -27.89 2.75 17.18
CA ARG A 453 -28.93 3.47 17.91
C ARG A 453 -29.73 2.50 18.79
N PRO A 454 -29.12 1.87 19.81
CA PRO A 454 -29.82 0.93 20.69
C PRO A 454 -31.03 1.58 21.37
N GLN A 455 -30.96 2.87 21.67
CA GLN A 455 -32.05 3.68 22.25
C GLN A 455 -33.30 3.80 21.37
N SER A 456 -33.21 3.46 20.08
CA SER A 456 -34.40 3.43 19.20
C SER A 456 -35.20 2.13 19.29
N SER A 457 -34.63 1.10 19.95
CA SER A 457 -35.30 -0.16 20.22
C SER A 457 -36.30 0.02 21.36
N SER A 458 -37.33 -0.83 21.44
CA SER A 458 -38.27 -0.77 22.56
C SER A 458 -37.59 -1.06 23.89
N ASP A 459 -38.12 -0.52 24.98
CA ASP A 459 -37.58 -0.73 26.32
C ASP A 459 -37.42 -2.23 26.63
N GLY A 460 -36.26 -2.61 27.16
CA GLY A 460 -35.95 -4.00 27.51
C GLY A 460 -35.74 -4.98 26.34
N SER A 461 -35.69 -4.53 25.08
CA SER A 461 -35.52 -5.42 23.92
C SER A 461 -34.07 -5.64 23.51
N PHE A 462 -33.18 -4.67 23.74
CA PHE A 462 -31.82 -4.70 23.22
C PHE A 462 -30.92 -5.62 24.06
N GLN A 463 -30.50 -6.74 23.48
CA GLN A 463 -29.62 -7.70 24.16
C GLN A 463 -28.17 -7.24 24.11
N LEU A 464 -27.55 -7.09 25.29
CA LEU A 464 -26.13 -6.77 25.45
C LEU A 464 -25.35 -7.98 25.96
N SER A 465 -25.55 -9.12 25.30
CA SER A 465 -24.92 -10.39 25.66
C SER A 465 -23.44 -10.42 25.23
N ALA A 466 -22.57 -11.04 26.04
CA ALA A 466 -21.16 -11.20 25.69
C ALA A 466 -20.49 -12.38 26.39
N THR A 467 -19.47 -12.90 25.72
CA THR A 467 -18.48 -13.81 26.33
C THR A 467 -17.25 -12.99 26.74
N CYS A 468 -16.87 -13.08 28.01
CA CYS A 468 -15.83 -12.23 28.59
C CYS A 468 -14.63 -13.03 29.10
N HIS A 469 -13.45 -12.51 28.82
CA HIS A 469 -12.19 -13.04 29.31
C HIS A 469 -11.49 -11.98 30.17
N PHE A 470 -11.20 -12.32 31.42
CA PHE A 470 -10.56 -11.44 32.38
C PHE A 470 -9.14 -11.90 32.76
N TRP A 471 -8.23 -10.94 32.80
CA TRP A 471 -6.87 -11.10 33.32
C TRP A 471 -6.65 -10.10 34.45
N VAL A 472 -6.65 -10.61 35.68
CA VAL A 472 -6.33 -9.81 36.87
C VAL A 472 -4.81 -9.78 37.00
N VAL A 473 -4.23 -8.59 36.84
CA VAL A 473 -2.79 -8.36 36.97
C VAL A 473 -2.50 -8.15 38.45
N LYS A 474 -1.76 -9.08 39.06
CA LYS A 474 -1.37 -9.00 40.47
C LYS A 474 0.02 -9.59 40.70
N PRO A 475 0.98 -8.81 41.24
CA PRO A 475 2.31 -9.32 41.56
C PRO A 475 2.22 -10.53 42.49
N GLY A 476 2.85 -11.64 42.11
CA GLY A 476 2.78 -12.93 42.81
C GLY A 476 2.01 -14.03 42.06
N GLY A 477 1.28 -13.68 40.99
CA GLY A 477 0.69 -14.64 40.05
C GLY A 477 -0.25 -15.67 40.70
N LYS A 478 -0.05 -16.97 40.41
CA LYS A 478 -0.97 -18.06 40.80
C LYS A 478 -1.05 -18.33 42.31
N ARG A 479 -0.08 -17.86 43.11
CA ARG A 479 0.00 -18.10 44.56
C ARG A 479 -0.73 -17.04 45.39
N VAL A 480 -1.34 -16.06 44.75
CA VAL A 480 -1.99 -14.95 45.43
C VAL A 480 -3.44 -15.28 45.75
N GLN A 481 -3.91 -14.80 46.91
CA GLN A 481 -5.31 -14.94 47.30
C GLN A 481 -6.23 -14.34 46.24
N ARG A 482 -7.19 -15.16 45.81
CA ARG A 482 -8.24 -14.78 44.87
C ARG A 482 -9.42 -14.23 45.65
N SER A 483 -9.82 -13.01 45.32
CA SER A 483 -10.95 -12.31 45.94
C SER A 483 -12.20 -12.31 45.07
N ILE A 484 -12.12 -12.80 43.83
CA ILE A 484 -13.25 -12.87 42.90
C ILE A 484 -13.24 -14.17 42.08
N THR A 485 -14.44 -14.68 41.79
CA THR A 485 -14.68 -15.90 40.99
C THR A 485 -15.51 -15.56 39.75
N ALA A 486 -15.46 -16.41 38.72
CA ALA A 486 -16.22 -16.21 37.48
C ALA A 486 -17.73 -16.05 37.74
N ARG A 487 -18.33 -16.89 38.59
CA ARG A 487 -19.75 -16.79 38.98
C ARG A 487 -20.08 -15.48 39.68
N GLN A 488 -19.15 -14.93 40.46
CA GLN A 488 -19.34 -13.62 41.10
C GLN A 488 -19.30 -12.48 40.07
N CYS A 489 -18.45 -12.58 39.04
CA CYS A 489 -18.47 -11.63 37.92
C CYS A 489 -19.81 -11.65 37.17
N GLU A 490 -20.35 -12.84 36.90
CA GLU A 490 -21.66 -13.01 36.25
C GLU A 490 -22.79 -12.44 37.12
N GLY A 491 -22.77 -12.72 38.44
CA GLY A 491 -23.73 -12.14 39.39
C GLY A 491 -23.58 -10.62 39.58
N LEU A 492 -22.38 -10.06 39.41
CA LEU A 492 -22.17 -8.60 39.41
C LEU A 492 -22.85 -7.95 38.19
N PHE A 493 -22.72 -8.54 37.01
CA PHE A 493 -23.36 -8.04 35.79
C PHE A 493 -24.89 -8.00 35.91
N GLY A 494 -25.50 -9.09 36.38
CA GLY A 494 -26.96 -9.13 36.60
C GLY A 494 -27.45 -8.11 37.63
N ARG A 495 -26.68 -7.88 38.70
CA ARG A 495 -26.99 -6.84 39.70
C ARG A 495 -26.91 -5.43 39.10
N LEU A 496 -25.89 -5.15 38.28
CA LEU A 496 -25.73 -3.84 37.63
C LEU A 496 -26.91 -3.57 36.67
N LEU A 497 -27.33 -4.54 35.88
CA LEU A 497 -28.51 -4.40 35.01
C LEU A 497 -29.80 -4.14 35.81
N ALA A 498 -29.99 -4.85 36.93
CA ALA A 498 -31.14 -4.62 37.81
C ALA A 498 -31.12 -3.22 38.43
N GLN A 499 -29.96 -2.75 38.91
CA GLN A 499 -29.79 -1.41 39.46
C GLN A 499 -30.08 -0.33 38.43
N LEU A 500 -29.57 -0.48 37.20
CA LEU A 500 -29.85 0.47 36.13
C LEU A 500 -31.35 0.56 35.84
N ARG A 501 -32.06 -0.57 35.82
CA ARG A 501 -33.52 -0.57 35.61
C ARG A 501 -34.29 0.06 36.77
N ASP A 502 -33.90 -0.20 38.01
CA ASP A 502 -34.58 0.35 39.18
C ASP A 502 -34.45 1.88 39.21
N ILE A 503 -33.34 2.44 38.71
CA ILE A 503 -33.19 3.89 38.48
C ILE A 503 -34.23 4.39 37.45
N ASN A 504 -34.60 3.60 36.44
CA ASN A 504 -35.64 3.96 35.47
C ASN A 504 -37.05 3.94 36.07
N GLY A 505 -37.29 3.14 37.11
CA GLY A 505 -38.62 2.91 37.69
C GLY A 505 -39.10 3.99 38.66
N GLY A 506 -38.25 4.95 39.04
CA GLY A 506 -38.50 5.90 40.14
C GLY A 506 -38.53 7.38 39.77
N GLY A 507 -38.51 7.75 38.48
CA GLY A 507 -38.43 9.14 38.03
C GLY A 507 -39.77 9.73 37.60
N ASP A 508 -40.15 10.82 38.26
CA ASP A 508 -41.24 11.75 37.92
C ASP A 508 -41.07 12.32 36.48
N GLU A 509 -42.18 12.75 35.86
CA GLU A 509 -42.27 13.20 34.45
C GLU A 509 -41.45 14.47 34.12
N GLY A 510 -40.12 14.38 34.12
CA GLY A 510 -39.21 15.50 33.84
C GLY A 510 -38.00 15.12 32.97
N GLU A 511 -38.12 15.32 31.66
CA GLU A 511 -37.09 15.69 30.67
C GLU A 511 -35.71 14.97 30.57
N SER A 512 -35.38 13.93 31.35
CA SER A 512 -34.19 13.11 31.09
C SER A 512 -34.56 11.74 30.52
N SER A 513 -34.55 11.62 29.19
CA SER A 513 -34.61 10.31 28.50
C SER A 513 -33.50 9.42 29.04
N ASN A 514 -33.84 8.29 29.66
CA ASN A 514 -32.86 7.39 30.24
C ASN A 514 -32.16 6.59 29.15
N ASP A 515 -30.87 6.84 28.97
CA ASP A 515 -30.04 6.24 27.91
C ASP A 515 -29.95 4.69 27.99
N TYR A 516 -30.31 4.08 29.13
CA TYR A 516 -30.20 2.63 29.38
C TYR A 516 -31.53 1.87 29.31
N ALA A 517 -32.66 2.54 29.05
CA ALA A 517 -33.99 1.92 29.04
C ALA A 517 -34.15 0.78 28.02
N CYS A 518 -33.42 0.86 26.90
CA CYS A 518 -33.44 -0.17 25.86
C CYS A 518 -32.87 -1.53 26.29
N LEU A 519 -32.05 -1.60 27.34
CA LEU A 519 -31.30 -2.81 27.70
C LEU A 519 -32.19 -3.94 28.22
N SER A 520 -32.05 -5.12 27.61
CA SER A 520 -32.79 -6.30 28.01
C SER A 520 -32.25 -6.94 29.29
N PRO A 521 -33.11 -7.32 30.26
CA PRO A 521 -32.70 -8.04 31.45
C PRO A 521 -32.25 -9.48 31.15
N GLU A 522 -32.58 -10.00 29.95
CA GLU A 522 -32.18 -11.33 29.50
C GLU A 522 -30.76 -11.36 28.88
N SER A 523 -30.06 -10.23 28.88
CA SER A 523 -28.68 -10.14 28.40
C SER A 523 -27.78 -11.15 29.13
N ASN A 524 -27.26 -12.12 28.39
CA ASN A 524 -26.46 -13.20 28.95
C ASN A 524 -24.98 -12.82 29.00
N PHE A 525 -24.36 -13.04 30.15
CA PHE A 525 -22.94 -12.75 30.36
C PHE A 525 -22.24 -13.99 30.89
N SER A 526 -21.29 -14.51 30.11
CA SER A 526 -20.51 -15.69 30.48
C SER A 526 -19.04 -15.34 30.63
N VAL A 527 -18.42 -15.83 31.70
CA VAL A 527 -16.98 -15.66 31.97
C VAL A 527 -16.25 -17.01 31.86
N PRO A 528 -15.96 -17.49 30.63
CA PRO A 528 -15.26 -18.77 30.43
C PRO A 528 -13.82 -18.76 30.95
N ASN A 529 -13.19 -17.60 31.08
CA ASN A 529 -11.82 -17.50 31.57
C ASN A 529 -11.62 -16.30 32.48
N LEU A 530 -11.32 -16.57 33.75
CA LEU A 530 -10.81 -15.61 34.73
C LEU A 530 -9.43 -16.09 35.19
N SER A 531 -8.38 -15.36 34.82
CA SER A 531 -7.00 -15.75 35.11
C SER A 531 -6.24 -14.68 35.89
N TYR A 532 -5.36 -15.12 36.79
CA TYR A 532 -4.49 -14.26 37.57
C TYR A 532 -3.08 -14.33 37.01
N VAL A 533 -2.56 -13.18 36.60
CA VAL A 533 -1.29 -13.03 35.89
C VAL A 533 -0.32 -12.19 36.73
N PRO A 534 0.98 -12.55 36.80
CA PRO A 534 1.96 -11.81 37.60
C PRO A 534 2.28 -10.43 37.03
N ASP A 535 2.12 -10.24 35.72
CA ASP A 535 2.55 -9.06 34.99
C ASP A 535 1.53 -8.65 33.91
N GLU A 536 1.63 -7.38 33.49
CA GLU A 536 0.77 -6.80 32.47
C GLU A 536 0.99 -7.45 31.10
N ALA A 537 2.24 -7.82 30.78
CA ALA A 537 2.59 -8.47 29.52
C ALA A 537 1.88 -9.81 29.34
N GLY A 538 1.75 -10.62 30.40
CA GLY A 538 0.99 -11.86 30.34
C GLY A 538 -0.52 -11.63 30.13
N ALA A 539 -1.08 -10.54 30.65
CA ALA A 539 -2.47 -10.17 30.42
C ALA A 539 -2.71 -9.78 28.96
N PHE A 540 -1.83 -8.96 28.38
CA PHE A 540 -1.89 -8.60 26.95
C PHE A 540 -1.64 -9.79 26.03
N ALA A 541 -0.73 -10.71 26.39
CA ALA A 541 -0.54 -11.95 25.64
C ALA A 541 -1.80 -12.81 25.64
N GLY A 542 -2.48 -12.92 26.79
CA GLY A 542 -3.77 -13.60 26.89
C GLY A 542 -4.85 -12.96 26.04
N ALA A 543 -4.97 -11.63 26.07
CA ALA A 543 -5.88 -10.87 25.22
C ALA A 543 -5.58 -11.09 23.73
N ASN A 544 -4.30 -11.06 23.37
CA ASN A 544 -3.82 -11.30 22.01
C ASN A 544 -4.19 -12.70 21.49
N ASP A 545 -4.11 -13.71 22.35
CA ASP A 545 -4.49 -15.09 22.03
C ASP A 545 -5.99 -15.25 21.80
N VAL A 546 -6.82 -14.61 22.61
CA VAL A 546 -8.28 -14.59 22.42
C VAL A 546 -8.65 -13.93 21.09
N LEU A 547 -8.08 -12.76 20.81
CA LEU A 547 -8.31 -12.06 19.54
C LEU A 547 -7.81 -12.88 18.33
N ASN A 548 -6.69 -13.60 18.47
CA ASN A 548 -6.18 -14.46 17.41
C ASN A 548 -7.10 -15.65 17.13
N LYS A 549 -7.63 -16.28 18.19
CA LYS A 549 -8.62 -17.36 18.06
C LYS A 549 -9.89 -16.85 17.37
N TYR A 550 -10.36 -15.65 17.75
CA TYR A 550 -11.51 -15.01 17.12
C TYR A 550 -11.28 -14.71 15.64
N LEU A 551 -10.09 -14.23 15.27
CA LEU A 551 -9.74 -13.98 13.88
C LEU A 551 -9.77 -15.27 13.04
N GLN A 552 -9.37 -16.40 13.62
CA GLN A 552 -9.35 -17.70 12.96
C GLN A 552 -10.74 -18.31 12.75
N SER A 553 -11.73 -17.99 13.58
CA SER A 553 -13.10 -18.51 13.44
C SER A 553 -13.95 -17.81 12.37
N ASN A 554 -13.39 -16.82 11.67
CA ASN A 554 -14.01 -16.15 10.51
C ASN A 554 -15.42 -15.60 10.79
N ASN A 555 -15.55 -14.83 11.87
CA ASN A 555 -16.82 -14.24 12.34
C ASN A 555 -17.37 -13.08 11.47
N GLY A 556 -16.73 -12.78 10.34
CA GLY A 556 -17.08 -11.65 9.49
C GLY A 556 -16.50 -10.30 9.96
N PRO A 557 -16.97 -9.19 9.38
CA PRO A 557 -16.53 -7.84 9.73
C PRO A 557 -16.69 -7.54 11.22
N THR A 558 -15.61 -7.10 11.87
CA THR A 558 -15.62 -6.86 13.33
C THR A 558 -14.91 -5.55 13.66
N LEU A 559 -15.53 -4.74 14.52
CA LEU A 559 -14.97 -3.51 15.08
C LEU A 559 -14.40 -3.80 16.47
N LEU A 560 -13.20 -3.29 16.75
CA LEU A 560 -12.60 -3.36 18.08
C LEU A 560 -12.80 -2.02 18.80
N MET A 561 -13.70 -1.99 19.77
CA MET A 561 -13.88 -0.87 20.67
C MET A 561 -12.86 -0.97 21.80
N SER A 562 -12.13 0.10 22.08
CA SER A 562 -11.09 0.10 23.10
C SER A 562 -11.35 1.19 24.14
N ASN A 563 -11.34 0.80 25.40
CA ASN A 563 -11.38 1.72 26.54
C ASN A 563 -10.07 1.59 27.32
N THR A 564 -9.11 2.44 26.97
CA THR A 564 -7.73 2.40 27.47
C THR A 564 -7.15 3.81 27.53
N ALA A 565 -6.35 4.07 28.56
CA ALA A 565 -5.55 5.30 28.65
C ALA A 565 -4.21 5.21 27.92
N ARG A 566 -3.90 4.09 27.28
CA ARG A 566 -2.60 3.84 26.64
C ARG A 566 -2.66 4.00 25.11
N PRO A 567 -1.83 4.87 24.50
CA PRO A 567 -1.80 5.03 23.04
C PRO A 567 -1.08 3.86 22.33
N ASP A 568 -0.28 3.07 23.05
CA ASP A 568 0.58 2.01 22.52
C ASP A 568 -0.09 0.62 22.49
N LEU A 569 -1.42 0.52 22.67
CA LEU A 569 -2.15 -0.75 22.74
C LEU A 569 -1.87 -1.67 21.53
N ARG A 570 -1.76 -1.12 20.32
CA ARG A 570 -1.47 -1.90 19.09
C ARG A 570 -0.08 -2.53 19.07
N LYS A 571 0.88 -2.00 19.85
CA LYS A 571 2.21 -2.57 20.05
C LYS A 571 2.18 -3.69 21.09
N LEU A 572 1.42 -3.47 22.16
CA LEU A 572 1.27 -4.42 23.27
C LEU A 572 0.43 -5.64 22.88
N VAL A 573 -0.60 -5.45 22.05
CA VAL A 573 -1.49 -6.47 21.51
C VAL A 573 -1.45 -6.43 19.98
N PRO A 574 -0.48 -7.11 19.33
CA PRO A 574 -0.28 -7.03 17.89
C PRO A 574 -1.51 -7.41 17.05
N THR A 575 -2.36 -8.32 17.53
CA THR A 575 -3.57 -8.75 16.82
C THR A 575 -4.57 -7.60 16.61
N CYS A 576 -4.53 -6.55 17.45
CA CYS A 576 -5.34 -5.35 17.25
C CYS A 576 -5.09 -4.70 15.87
N ASN A 577 -3.91 -4.89 15.26
CA ASN A 577 -3.60 -4.39 13.91
C ASN A 577 -4.45 -5.01 12.79
N SER A 578 -5.12 -6.13 13.07
CA SER A 578 -6.04 -6.83 12.16
C SER A 578 -7.48 -6.33 12.25
N PHE A 579 -7.78 -5.41 13.18
CA PHE A 579 -9.11 -4.82 13.35
C PHE A 579 -9.07 -3.28 13.20
N PRO A 580 -10.15 -2.67 12.69
CA PRO A 580 -10.41 -1.25 12.89
C PRO A 580 -10.66 -1.00 14.38
N MET A 581 -9.95 -0.04 14.94
CA MET A 581 -10.04 0.30 16.36
C MET A 581 -10.83 1.59 16.54
N VAL A 582 -11.75 1.57 17.51
CA VAL A 582 -12.57 2.70 17.91
C VAL A 582 -12.25 3.00 19.37
N PRO A 583 -11.45 4.03 19.67
CA PRO A 583 -11.28 4.45 21.06
C PRO A 583 -12.62 4.95 21.60
N LEU A 584 -12.97 4.58 22.83
CA LEU A 584 -14.18 5.06 23.50
C LEU A 584 -13.78 5.80 24.77
N ALA A 585 -14.59 6.79 25.14
CA ALA A 585 -14.42 7.49 26.41
C ALA A 585 -14.82 6.57 27.59
N PHE A 586 -14.15 6.75 28.72
CA PHE A 586 -14.56 6.15 29.98
C PHE A 586 -15.94 6.70 30.41
N PRO A 587 -16.73 5.94 31.18
CA PRO A 587 -17.94 6.46 31.79
C PRO A 587 -17.66 7.72 32.63
N PRO A 588 -18.63 8.63 32.77
CA PRO A 588 -18.46 9.81 33.59
C PRO A 588 -18.19 9.43 35.06
N GLY A 589 -17.32 10.20 35.72
CA GLY A 589 -17.05 10.07 37.15
C GLY A 589 -15.57 9.77 37.47
N PRO A 590 -15.07 10.23 38.63
CA PRO A 590 -13.65 10.14 38.99
C PRO A 590 -13.18 8.70 39.21
N ALA A 591 -14.10 7.76 39.46
CA ALA A 591 -13.79 6.35 39.65
C ALA A 591 -13.42 5.62 38.34
N HIS A 592 -13.89 6.10 37.20
CA HIS A 592 -13.63 5.49 35.89
C HIS A 592 -12.40 6.07 35.19
N ASP A 593 -11.96 7.27 35.57
CA ASP A 593 -10.79 7.89 34.99
C ASP A 593 -9.51 7.19 35.48
N PRO A 594 -8.75 6.50 34.62
CA PRO A 594 -7.53 5.80 35.03
C PRO A 594 -6.39 6.74 35.46
N SER A 595 -6.46 8.04 35.16
CA SER A 595 -5.46 9.02 35.59
C SER A 595 -5.69 9.53 37.01
N VAL A 596 -6.95 9.58 37.44
CA VAL A 596 -7.37 10.09 38.76
C VAL A 596 -7.73 8.95 39.72
N SER A 597 -8.36 7.89 39.22
CA SER A 597 -8.85 6.79 40.04
C SER A 597 -7.70 5.98 40.64
N SER A 598 -7.82 5.73 41.94
CA SER A 598 -6.97 4.76 42.62
C SER A 598 -7.85 3.65 43.18
N LEU A 599 -7.58 2.43 42.76
CA LEU A 599 -8.26 1.26 43.30
C LEU A 599 -7.96 1.14 44.82
N PRO A 600 -8.93 0.63 45.61
CA PRO A 600 -8.76 0.41 47.05
C PRO A 600 -7.47 -0.36 47.39
N ALA A 601 -6.92 -0.14 48.59
CA ALA A 601 -5.69 -0.83 48.98
C ALA A 601 -5.88 -2.34 49.20
N LEU A 602 -7.07 -2.75 49.67
CA LEU A 602 -7.45 -4.13 49.98
C LEU A 602 -8.73 -4.47 49.21
N ASN A 603 -8.87 -5.73 48.77
CA ASN A 603 -10.04 -6.24 48.05
C ASN A 603 -10.48 -5.36 46.86
N TRP A 604 -9.51 -4.91 46.08
CA TRP A 604 -9.79 -4.04 44.93
C TRP A 604 -10.34 -4.79 43.72
N GLU A 605 -10.17 -6.11 43.64
CA GLU A 605 -10.49 -6.88 42.45
C GLU A 605 -12.00 -6.86 42.12
N PRO A 606 -12.93 -7.01 43.08
CA PRO A 606 -14.36 -6.84 42.81
C PRO A 606 -14.72 -5.45 42.30
N THR A 607 -14.13 -4.39 42.88
CA THR A 607 -14.34 -3.01 42.42
C THR A 607 -13.81 -2.81 41.00
N ALA A 608 -12.63 -3.35 40.67
CA ALA A 608 -12.07 -3.25 39.32
C ALA A 608 -12.94 -3.97 38.28
N VAL A 609 -13.48 -5.16 38.62
CA VAL A 609 -14.42 -5.87 37.74
C VAL A 609 -15.73 -5.10 37.60
N GLN A 610 -16.27 -4.53 38.69
CA GLN A 610 -17.47 -3.71 38.63
C GLN A 610 -17.28 -2.52 37.68
N LEU A 611 -16.21 -1.73 37.84
CA LEU A 611 -15.89 -0.58 36.97
C LEU A 611 -15.73 -1.00 35.50
N CYS A 612 -15.18 -2.19 35.25
CA CYS A 612 -15.04 -2.75 33.91
C CYS A 612 -16.40 -3.13 33.28
N LEU A 613 -17.30 -3.73 34.06
CA LEU A 613 -18.66 -4.08 33.62
C LEU A 613 -19.50 -2.82 33.36
N GLU A 614 -19.42 -1.82 34.24
CA GLU A 614 -20.05 -0.51 34.03
C GLU A 614 -19.52 0.16 32.75
N ALA A 615 -18.21 0.11 32.52
CA ALA A 615 -17.59 0.59 31.29
C ALA A 615 -18.06 -0.17 30.04
N TYR A 616 -18.29 -1.47 30.13
CA TYR A 616 -18.84 -2.28 29.04
C TYR A 616 -20.29 -1.90 28.72
N ILE A 617 -21.15 -1.75 29.74
CA ILE A 617 -22.56 -1.35 29.57
C ILE A 617 -22.64 0.06 28.96
N HIS A 618 -21.91 1.01 29.51
CA HIS A 618 -21.83 2.38 28.98
C HIS A 618 -21.26 2.41 27.55
N ALA A 619 -20.26 1.59 27.24
CA ALA A 619 -19.70 1.50 25.89
C ALA A 619 -20.75 1.06 24.86
N GLY A 620 -21.56 0.05 25.19
CA GLY A 620 -22.58 -0.49 24.30
C GLY A 620 -23.81 0.41 24.13
N ALA A 621 -24.33 0.97 25.24
CA ALA A 621 -25.59 1.72 25.25
C ALA A 621 -25.43 3.21 24.93
N VAL A 622 -24.31 3.84 25.35
CA VAL A 622 -24.17 5.31 25.34
C VAL A 622 -22.99 5.77 24.48
N SER A 623 -21.77 5.32 24.81
CA SER A 623 -20.55 5.86 24.19
C SER A 623 -20.44 5.55 22.70
N PHE A 624 -20.66 4.29 22.29
CA PHE A 624 -20.60 3.92 20.88
C PHE A 624 -21.68 4.62 20.03
N PRO A 625 -22.99 4.62 20.42
CA PRO A 625 -24.03 5.35 19.69
C PRO A 625 -23.80 6.86 19.60
N ARG A 626 -23.36 7.48 20.70
CA ARG A 626 -22.99 8.90 20.72
C ARG A 626 -21.87 9.18 19.73
N ARG A 627 -20.81 8.36 19.75
CA ARG A 627 -19.67 8.51 18.85
C ARG A 627 -20.03 8.30 17.39
N VAL A 628 -20.93 7.36 17.07
CA VAL A 628 -21.47 7.20 15.71
C VAL A 628 -22.26 8.44 15.29
N SER A 629 -23.03 9.04 16.19
CA SER A 629 -23.76 10.29 15.92
C SER A 629 -22.81 11.46 15.65
N CYS A 630 -21.74 11.60 16.44
CA CYS A 630 -20.65 12.55 16.21
C CYS A 630 -19.98 12.33 14.84
N ALA A 631 -19.68 11.07 14.47
CA ALA A 631 -19.10 10.72 13.17
C ALA A 631 -20.04 11.03 11.99
N ARG A 632 -21.36 10.79 12.16
CA ARG A 632 -22.40 11.14 11.18
C ARG A 632 -22.49 12.65 10.96
N PHE A 633 -22.47 13.42 12.04
CA PHE A 633 -22.54 14.89 11.99
C PHE A 633 -21.26 15.51 11.38
N SER A 634 -20.10 15.21 11.96
CA SER A 634 -18.82 15.80 11.56
C SER A 634 -18.25 15.21 10.28
N ARG A 635 -18.77 14.07 9.80
CA ARG A 635 -18.22 13.30 8.68
C ARG A 635 -16.75 12.94 8.89
N VAL A 636 -16.39 12.56 10.11
CA VAL A 636 -15.07 12.04 10.46
C VAL A 636 -15.21 10.52 10.66
N PRO A 637 -14.26 9.69 10.18
CA PRO A 637 -14.27 8.26 10.47
C PRO A 637 -14.36 7.96 11.96
N LEU A 638 -15.10 6.91 12.32
CA LEU A 638 -15.43 6.59 13.72
C LEU A 638 -14.20 6.39 14.62
N GLY A 639 -13.16 5.73 14.10
CA GLY A 639 -11.90 5.46 14.79
C GLY A 639 -10.93 6.64 14.82
N ASN A 640 -11.20 7.72 14.07
CA ASN A 640 -10.35 8.92 14.01
C ASN A 640 -10.85 10.08 14.87
N LEU A 641 -12.03 9.96 15.45
CA LEU A 641 -12.39 10.80 16.58
C LEU A 641 -11.37 10.52 17.70
N GLY A 642 -10.94 11.54 18.42
CA GLY A 642 -10.00 11.41 19.54
C GLY A 642 -10.65 10.81 20.78
N ARG A 643 -10.01 10.99 21.94
CA ARG A 643 -10.66 10.76 23.23
C ARG A 643 -11.76 11.79 23.47
N ASP A 644 -11.43 13.05 23.22
CA ASP A 644 -12.42 14.12 23.10
C ASP A 644 -12.94 14.14 21.67
N GLU A 645 -14.16 13.64 21.49
CA GLU A 645 -14.82 13.68 20.19
C GLU A 645 -15.02 15.11 19.70
N ASN A 646 -15.32 16.06 20.59
CA ASN A 646 -15.67 17.43 20.23
C ASN A 646 -14.47 18.16 19.63
N ALA A 647 -13.32 18.11 20.30
CA ALA A 647 -12.08 18.70 19.78
C ALA A 647 -11.76 18.19 18.37
N SER A 648 -11.81 16.87 18.17
CA SER A 648 -11.54 16.26 16.86
C SER A 648 -12.54 16.67 15.79
N MET A 649 -13.82 16.81 16.15
CA MET A 649 -14.85 17.30 15.23
C MET A 649 -14.59 18.76 14.85
N PHE A 650 -14.30 19.62 15.81
CA PHE A 650 -14.04 21.04 15.58
C PHE A 650 -12.80 21.24 14.70
N ASP A 651 -11.69 20.55 14.99
CA ASP A 651 -10.46 20.64 14.21
C ASP A 651 -10.70 20.30 12.73
N VAL A 652 -11.36 19.18 12.46
CA VAL A 652 -11.61 18.75 11.08
C VAL A 652 -12.63 19.65 10.38
N LEU A 653 -13.71 20.07 11.06
CA LEU A 653 -14.71 20.95 10.49
C LEU A 653 -14.13 22.34 10.19
N TYR A 654 -13.33 22.87 11.11
CA TYR A 654 -12.67 24.15 10.94
C TYR A 654 -11.64 24.10 9.82
N ALA A 655 -10.79 23.07 9.78
CA ALA A 655 -9.83 22.88 8.70
C ALA A 655 -10.52 22.75 7.32
N ARG A 656 -11.68 22.06 7.25
CA ARG A 656 -12.48 22.02 6.01
C ARG A 656 -13.04 23.38 5.61
N ASN A 657 -13.46 24.20 6.58
CA ASN A 657 -13.93 25.55 6.31
C ASN A 657 -12.79 26.46 5.82
N LEU A 658 -11.61 26.38 6.44
CA LEU A 658 -10.39 27.06 5.97
C LEU A 658 -10.03 26.65 4.53
N ALA A 659 -10.09 25.35 4.23
CA ALA A 659 -9.82 24.87 2.88
C ALA A 659 -10.83 25.43 1.85
N ARG A 660 -12.12 25.56 2.21
CA ARG A 660 -13.17 26.14 1.36
C ARG A 660 -13.02 27.65 1.17
N SER A 661 -12.61 28.37 2.21
CA SER A 661 -12.34 29.82 2.14
C SER A 661 -11.00 30.14 1.48
N ARG A 662 -10.29 29.14 0.95
CA ARG A 662 -8.94 29.28 0.38
C ARG A 662 -7.94 29.82 1.39
N ALA A 663 -8.09 29.55 2.68
CA ALA A 663 -7.04 29.80 3.66
C ALA A 663 -6.02 28.64 3.67
N ALA A 664 -4.78 28.95 4.03
CA ALA A 664 -3.76 27.96 4.38
C ALA A 664 -4.00 27.47 5.81
N LEU A 665 -3.72 26.19 6.04
CA LEU A 665 -3.78 25.58 7.36
C LEU A 665 -2.53 25.96 8.17
N TRP A 666 -2.70 26.11 9.49
CA TRP A 666 -1.61 26.30 10.44
C TRP A 666 -1.52 25.14 11.45
N ALA A 667 -2.27 24.06 11.22
CA ALA A 667 -2.25 22.89 12.09
C ALA A 667 -0.85 22.27 12.11
N SER A 668 -0.43 21.83 13.29
CA SER A 668 0.90 21.27 13.57
C SER A 668 0.78 20.13 14.57
N ASP A 669 1.59 19.08 14.41
CA ASP A 669 1.71 18.00 15.40
C ASP A 669 2.44 18.46 16.69
N ALA A 670 3.15 19.60 16.64
CA ALA A 670 3.86 20.15 17.78
C ALA A 670 2.89 20.96 18.69
N PRO A 671 2.70 20.56 19.95
CA PRO A 671 1.77 21.25 20.86
C PRO A 671 2.22 22.70 21.10
N GLY A 672 1.26 23.63 21.05
CA GLY A 672 1.51 25.06 21.27
C GLY A 672 2.31 25.76 20.16
N ARG A 673 2.61 25.09 19.04
CA ARG A 673 3.42 25.64 17.95
C ARG A 673 2.68 25.56 16.61
N PRO A 674 1.78 26.53 16.32
CA PRO A 674 1.10 26.58 15.03
C PRO A 674 2.09 26.85 13.89
N ASP A 675 1.77 26.36 12.69
CA ASP A 675 2.57 26.63 11.49
C ASP A 675 2.23 28.01 10.92
N LEU A 676 3.05 28.98 11.30
CA LEU A 676 2.91 30.39 10.93
C LEU A 676 3.72 30.77 9.68
N GLY A 677 4.37 29.78 9.04
CA GLY A 677 5.33 29.98 7.96
C GLY A 677 6.75 29.77 8.44
N SER A 678 7.42 28.74 7.90
CA SER A 678 8.83 28.46 8.14
C SER A 678 9.70 29.21 7.13
N SER A 679 10.87 29.71 7.56
CA SER A 679 11.86 30.28 6.64
C SER A 679 12.40 29.19 5.70
N ALA A 680 12.47 29.49 4.40
CA ALA A 680 12.98 28.54 3.41
C ALA A 680 14.44 28.12 3.66
N LEU A 681 15.23 29.01 4.29
CA LEU A 681 16.62 28.73 4.72
C LEU A 681 16.68 27.69 5.84
N ALA A 682 15.75 27.73 6.80
CA ALA A 682 15.69 26.80 7.92
C ALA A 682 15.36 25.36 7.47
N ILE A 683 14.62 25.21 6.37
CA ILE A 683 14.25 23.89 5.83
C ILE A 683 15.39 23.29 4.99
N GLY A 684 16.14 24.11 4.24
CA GLY A 684 17.22 23.67 3.36
C GLY A 684 18.50 23.22 4.08
N ALA A 685 18.72 23.65 5.32
CA ALA A 685 19.90 23.29 6.11
C ALA A 685 19.88 21.85 6.68
N GLY A 686 18.79 21.09 6.46
CA GLY A 686 18.54 19.84 7.16
C GLY A 686 18.16 20.11 8.61
N ALA A 687 17.28 19.30 9.18
CA ALA A 687 16.75 19.44 10.53
C ALA A 687 17.83 19.27 11.63
N ALA A 688 18.71 20.26 11.76
CA ALA A 688 19.68 20.45 12.83
C ALA A 688 19.70 21.95 13.17
N GLY A 689 18.58 22.47 13.66
CA GLY A 689 18.44 23.88 14.00
C GLY A 689 16.99 24.35 13.96
N ALA A 690 16.10 23.69 14.72
CA ALA A 690 14.80 24.26 15.08
C ALA A 690 14.89 25.06 16.39
N ASP A 691 16.09 25.59 16.69
CA ASP A 691 16.36 26.54 17.74
C ASP A 691 16.97 27.78 17.06
N SER A 692 16.35 28.94 17.23
CA SER A 692 16.67 30.23 16.61
C SER A 692 16.00 30.51 15.25
N ALA A 693 14.80 31.08 15.30
CA ALA A 693 14.50 32.39 14.69
C ALA A 693 12.99 32.69 14.71
N CYS A 694 12.46 33.12 15.86
CA CYS A 694 11.36 34.09 15.95
C CYS A 694 11.25 34.63 17.39
N GLU A 695 12.31 35.28 17.88
CA GLU A 695 12.08 36.39 18.81
C GLU A 695 11.54 37.54 17.96
N ALA A 696 10.21 37.64 17.88
CA ALA A 696 9.56 38.89 17.55
C ALA A 696 9.45 39.67 18.86
N ASP A 697 10.38 40.59 19.02
CA ASP A 697 10.35 41.68 19.98
C ASP A 697 9.02 42.46 19.86
N GLY A 698 8.40 42.80 21.01
CA GLY A 698 7.22 43.66 21.11
C GLY A 698 5.93 42.94 21.54
N GLY A 699 5.61 43.04 22.83
CA GLY A 699 4.51 42.34 23.48
C GLY A 699 3.11 42.59 22.94
N ASN A 700 2.32 41.51 22.93
CA ASN A 700 0.89 41.53 23.23
C ASN A 700 0.50 40.13 23.71
N GLU A 701 0.72 39.88 25.00
CA GLU A 701 0.07 38.80 25.75
C GLU A 701 -1.44 39.12 25.81
N ILE A 702 -2.23 38.52 24.91
CA ILE A 702 -3.70 38.58 24.94
C ILE A 702 -4.33 37.20 25.23
N TRP A 703 -3.53 36.13 25.30
CA TRP A 703 -4.04 34.75 25.39
C TRP A 703 -3.42 33.92 26.51
N SER A 704 -2.94 34.56 27.56
CA SER A 704 -2.45 33.88 28.76
C SER A 704 -2.85 34.70 29.97
N ASP A 705 -4.06 34.43 30.47
CA ASP A 705 -4.33 34.11 31.87
C ASP A 705 -5.83 33.87 32.09
N ASP A 706 -6.15 33.14 33.16
CA ASP A 706 -7.46 32.74 33.67
C ASP A 706 -8.05 31.42 33.15
N CYS A 707 -7.42 30.31 33.53
CA CYS A 707 -8.13 29.06 33.88
C CYS A 707 -7.35 28.27 34.94
N ASP A 708 -7.15 28.88 36.12
CA ASP A 708 -6.88 28.17 37.37
C ASP A 708 -7.76 28.78 38.47
N ARG A 709 -8.97 28.25 38.64
CA ARG A 709 -9.74 28.26 39.89
C ARG A 709 -10.85 27.22 39.88
#